data_AF-A0A0S7YIV4-F1
#
_entry.id   AF-A0A0S7YIV4-F1
#
_cell.length_a   1.000
_cell.length_b   1.000
_cell.length_c   1.000
_cell.angle_alpha   90.00
_cell.angle_beta   90.00
_cell.angle_gamma   90.00
#
_symmetry.space_group_name_H-M   'P 1'
#
loop_
_entity.id
_entity.type
_entity.pdbx_description
1 polymer ?
#
loop_
_entity_poly.entity_id
_entity_poly.type
_entity_poly.pdbx_seq_one_letter_code
_entity_poly.pdbx_strand_id
1 'polypeptide(L)'
;MVGAAAAEDFTIIALPDTQFYSQSYPGIFESQTQFVVNQKNDLNIVYVAHEGDIVQNANVENEWMNADLALSLLEDPVTTGLPDGIPFGVTRGNHDAGSSDFYNSYFGVLRFDGRGYYGEGYPSGSNNNNYTLFSASGMDFIVINLDYQSSAAGVLDWADALLKSYSDRRAILVSHYLLEASGAFGSWGQQVYDALKDNPNLFLMLCGHIHAEAMRTDVFNGSTVHTLLADYQDYANGGNGFLRILQFSPENDEIRVKTYSPYISSFETDANSEFVLSYDMEPAPTGFTAYNDCVYDPTTNSYIGVNVTTFGVGSGFGGSTTGELVDQATGDPTGVTATLTQSGGVVWQPSTSSGGADTAVGTDAYNTFNGLADMTGVIYYGSSGWYVDLTFTGLNPARTYSFATSASRNSSSYTTRNTRYTISDVDAATNASSAGANVINESSVWFNTGDNHNEGYVARWTGIQPGADGSFTVRAEAQDPVAEYRAYSFDVFMLTEEVHTPSVGWVAYNDMNPHTGDANAANVTTFDYTAVNAALVNYGTGDPLPVTVSGTTIGGYDPAHPTNGGQAAAGTEAGDVFGPAGSVIVDLQNTIELDAANWENIITFDNLDPAKQYSITLTANRDNPDYADQRYARVTIEGADTYVNESSSGVVVNSPDSVSFSIGYNTVNGYVAKWTDVTSGADGSFAIRSQWDDSQPGTKGYAMSAFKLEEIGDVPPVVPDTTTFQEGVNGYSGTVDTHIMEAEPDSSHGDLASVEWDNDDPSGSGQDKFALIRFDNLFGSGPGQIPVGSTIQSATLRYVVFNTGNPADVNEIAVDWAEDVTFAGFGGDAGVQPDDYGSALGSAGGSAMGNQVVDVTASLAAWAGNPTANRGWIFRPTGTDGVDFRSSEYAVAGERPLLTVVYFPPSGPPVSVPDVVGLPQADAETAIVAAGLAVGTLFVEYSDTVPAGAVISQNPVAGAAVSEGTPVDLFISLGPVVTVPVPPCEGLSQADAESAILAAGLYVGTVTTEYHDTMPADAVISQNPAAGTLVPEGSFVDLTVSLGPAPPAAGMSEDFDTYSAGSNI
;
A
#
# COMPACT_ATOMS: atom_id res chain seq x y z
N MET A 1 -14.29 5.92 22.10
CA MET A 1 -13.43 4.88 21.49
C MET A 1 -12.85 5.50 20.25
N VAL A 2 -11.54 5.37 20.08
CA VAL A 2 -10.74 5.98 19.01
C VAL A 2 -11.11 5.28 17.70
N GLY A 3 -11.44 6.05 16.65
CA GLY A 3 -11.73 5.50 15.33
C GLY A 3 -10.50 4.78 14.78
N ALA A 4 -10.69 3.61 14.19
CA ALA A 4 -9.60 2.88 13.55
C ALA A 4 -9.09 3.69 12.34
N ALA A 5 -7.79 4.00 12.33
CA ALA A 5 -7.11 4.60 11.20
C ALA A 5 -7.05 3.59 10.03
N ALA A 6 -6.95 4.10 8.79
CA ALA A 6 -6.61 3.27 7.63
C ALA A 6 -5.29 2.51 7.89
N ALA A 7 -5.18 1.29 7.36
CA ALA A 7 -3.99 0.45 7.53
C ALA A 7 -2.81 1.07 6.75
N GLU A 8 -1.80 1.55 7.48
CA GLU A 8 -0.60 2.22 6.93
C GLU A 8 0.23 1.29 6.02
N ASP A 9 0.86 1.81 4.97
CA ASP A 9 1.89 1.07 4.24
C ASP A 9 3.06 0.71 5.18
N PHE A 10 3.67 -0.47 5.01
CA PHE A 10 4.85 -0.88 5.79
C PHE A 10 5.85 -1.61 4.91
N THR A 11 7.10 -1.72 5.35
CA THR A 11 8.19 -2.24 4.51
C THR A 11 8.92 -3.41 5.16
N ILE A 12 9.23 -4.41 4.35
CA ILE A 12 10.21 -5.47 4.64
C ILE A 12 11.44 -5.24 3.76
N ILE A 13 12.63 -5.35 4.34
CA ILE A 13 13.90 -5.28 3.60
C ILE A 13 14.46 -6.68 3.45
N ALA A 14 14.81 -7.08 2.23
CA ALA A 14 15.57 -8.30 1.98
C ALA A 14 17.05 -7.96 1.70
N LEU A 15 17.94 -8.58 2.47
CA LEU A 15 19.40 -8.47 2.34
C LEU A 15 19.94 -9.75 1.67
N PRO A 16 20.28 -9.68 0.38
CA PRO A 16 20.83 -10.82 -0.34
C PRO A 16 22.33 -10.94 -0.12
N ASP A 17 22.82 -12.18 -0.05
CA ASP A 17 24.21 -12.62 -0.24
C ASP A 17 25.29 -11.57 0.14
N THR A 18 25.63 -11.50 1.42
CA THR A 18 26.54 -10.47 1.98
C THR A 18 27.98 -10.97 2.15
N GLN A 19 28.29 -12.16 1.65
CA GLN A 19 29.52 -12.91 1.89
C GLN A 19 30.79 -12.11 1.54
N PHE A 20 30.76 -11.35 0.45
CA PHE A 20 31.88 -10.51 0.06
C PHE A 20 31.99 -9.21 0.86
N TYR A 21 30.88 -8.69 1.41
CA TYR A 21 30.94 -7.55 2.31
C TYR A 21 31.57 -7.94 3.64
N SER A 22 31.17 -9.07 4.20
CA SER A 22 31.77 -9.63 5.41
C SER A 22 33.25 -9.97 5.23
N GLN A 23 33.65 -10.43 4.04
CA GLN A 23 35.04 -10.75 3.73
C GLN A 23 35.92 -9.51 3.49
N SER A 24 35.49 -8.64 2.59
CA SER A 24 36.38 -7.67 1.92
C SER A 24 35.86 -6.24 1.98
N TYR A 25 34.55 -6.02 2.15
CA TYR A 25 33.93 -4.69 2.09
C TYR A 25 32.97 -4.42 3.26
N PRO A 26 33.43 -4.49 4.52
CA PRO A 26 32.54 -4.43 5.68
C PRO A 26 31.75 -3.11 5.79
N GLY A 27 32.30 -2.00 5.26
CA GLY A 27 31.60 -0.72 5.20
C GLY A 27 30.39 -0.70 4.25
N ILE A 28 30.34 -1.62 3.27
CA ILE A 28 29.16 -1.78 2.40
C ILE A 28 28.03 -2.45 3.19
N PHE A 29 28.34 -3.50 3.96
CA PHE A 29 27.35 -4.16 4.82
C PHE A 29 26.79 -3.19 5.87
N GLU A 30 27.68 -2.42 6.53
CA GLU A 30 27.28 -1.37 7.47
C GLU A 30 26.38 -0.32 6.80
N SER A 31 26.66 0.06 5.55
CA SER A 31 25.82 1.03 4.83
C SER A 31 24.39 0.50 4.57
N GLN A 32 24.23 -0.80 4.33
CA GLN A 32 22.90 -1.42 4.15
C GLN A 32 22.10 -1.33 5.46
N THR A 33 22.68 -1.79 6.57
CA THR A 33 21.96 -1.79 7.85
C THR A 33 21.79 -0.39 8.44
N GLN A 34 22.72 0.53 8.18
CA GLN A 34 22.57 1.94 8.55
C GLN A 34 21.46 2.63 7.73
N PHE A 35 21.32 2.32 6.45
CA PHE A 35 20.19 2.79 5.64
C PHE A 35 18.86 2.31 6.23
N VAL A 36 18.75 1.03 6.60
CA VAL A 36 17.55 0.48 7.24
C VAL A 36 17.20 1.25 8.52
N VAL A 37 18.18 1.50 9.38
CA VAL A 37 17.98 2.30 10.60
C VAL A 37 17.49 3.72 10.26
N ASN A 38 18.17 4.38 9.31
CA ASN A 38 17.87 5.77 8.96
C ASN A 38 16.50 5.93 8.31
N GLN A 39 16.04 4.93 7.55
CA GLN A 39 14.79 4.97 6.80
C GLN A 39 13.65 4.23 7.51
N LYS A 40 13.88 3.73 8.73
CA LYS A 40 12.90 2.95 9.48
C LYS A 40 11.55 3.65 9.62
N ASN A 41 11.54 4.96 9.88
CA ASN A 41 10.29 5.72 10.00
C ASN A 41 9.74 6.09 8.62
N ASP A 42 10.58 6.59 7.73
CA ASP A 42 10.16 7.11 6.41
C ASP A 42 9.55 6.02 5.51
N LEU A 43 10.09 4.80 5.59
CA LEU A 43 9.59 3.63 4.86
C LEU A 43 8.73 2.70 5.73
N ASN A 44 8.51 3.05 7.01
CA ASN A 44 7.85 2.19 7.99
C ASN A 44 8.41 0.74 7.96
N ILE A 45 9.72 0.60 8.14
CA ILE A 45 10.41 -0.71 8.08
C ILE A 45 10.10 -1.50 9.35
N VAL A 46 9.43 -2.64 9.18
CA VAL A 46 8.97 -3.50 10.27
C VAL A 46 9.73 -4.82 10.39
N TYR A 47 10.43 -5.24 9.33
CA TYR A 47 11.20 -6.49 9.32
C TYR A 47 12.39 -6.46 8.35
N VAL A 48 13.47 -7.16 8.69
CA VAL A 48 14.62 -7.41 7.79
C VAL A 48 14.85 -8.91 7.62
N ALA A 49 14.82 -9.40 6.38
CA ALA A 49 15.10 -10.78 6.01
C ALA A 49 16.50 -10.89 5.38
N HIS A 50 17.42 -11.63 6.00
CA HIS A 50 18.72 -11.93 5.40
C HIS A 50 18.68 -13.30 4.72
N GLU A 51 19.00 -13.37 3.43
CA GLU A 51 18.68 -14.51 2.56
C GLU A 51 19.75 -15.61 2.57
N GLY A 52 20.90 -15.37 3.18
CA GLY A 52 21.95 -16.38 3.40
C GLY A 52 23.31 -15.91 2.91
N ASP A 53 24.28 -16.82 2.96
CA ASP A 53 25.69 -16.55 2.64
C ASP A 53 26.19 -15.27 3.31
N ILE A 54 26.18 -15.30 4.64
CA ILE A 54 26.56 -14.18 5.49
C ILE A 54 28.06 -13.92 5.38
N VAL A 55 28.86 -14.99 5.24
CA VAL A 55 30.32 -14.94 5.13
C VAL A 55 30.80 -15.74 3.93
N GLN A 56 31.96 -15.39 3.36
CA GLN A 56 32.54 -16.11 2.22
C GLN A 56 33.18 -17.42 2.67
N ASN A 57 33.74 -17.45 3.88
CA ASN A 57 34.44 -18.59 4.43
C ASN A 57 34.01 -18.82 5.88
N ALA A 58 33.10 -19.76 6.11
CA ALA A 58 32.60 -20.09 7.45
C ALA A 58 33.63 -20.41 8.54
N ASN A 59 34.88 -20.75 8.20
CA ASN A 59 35.94 -20.99 9.19
C ASN A 59 36.80 -19.75 9.49
N VAL A 60 36.50 -18.59 8.91
CA VAL A 60 37.23 -17.33 9.14
C VAL A 60 36.39 -16.45 10.06
N GLU A 61 36.73 -16.48 11.35
CA GLU A 61 36.00 -15.76 12.39
C GLU A 61 35.88 -14.24 12.15
N ASN A 62 36.87 -13.62 11.49
CA ASN A 62 36.82 -12.18 11.21
C ASN A 62 35.66 -11.79 10.28
N GLU A 63 35.26 -12.67 9.36
CA GLU A 63 34.10 -12.41 8.49
C GLU A 63 32.81 -12.39 9.32
N TRP A 64 32.69 -13.32 10.28
CA TRP A 64 31.57 -13.35 11.23
C TRP A 64 31.53 -12.12 12.14
N MET A 65 32.69 -11.64 12.60
CA MET A 65 32.78 -10.39 13.38
C MET A 65 32.32 -9.16 12.57
N ASN A 66 32.65 -9.11 11.28
CA ASN A 66 32.21 -8.02 10.40
C ASN A 66 30.69 -8.07 10.19
N ALA A 67 30.13 -9.26 9.94
CA ALA A 67 28.69 -9.45 9.82
C ALA A 67 27.94 -9.11 11.13
N ASP A 68 28.49 -9.54 12.27
CA ASP A 68 27.97 -9.26 13.60
C ASP A 68 27.89 -7.75 13.86
N LEU A 69 28.95 -7.01 13.51
CA LEU A 69 29.00 -5.56 13.66
C LEU A 69 27.92 -4.86 12.81
N ALA A 70 27.79 -5.24 11.54
CA ALA A 70 26.81 -4.64 10.64
C ALA A 70 25.38 -4.90 11.10
N LEU A 71 25.05 -6.15 11.46
CA LEU A 71 23.70 -6.54 11.88
C LEU A 71 23.34 -6.07 13.29
N SER A 72 24.33 -5.81 14.17
CA SER A 72 24.09 -5.23 15.49
C SER A 72 23.43 -3.84 15.44
N LEU A 73 23.56 -3.10 14.32
CA LEU A 73 22.88 -1.82 14.14
C LEU A 73 21.35 -1.95 14.15
N LEU A 74 20.81 -3.10 13.72
CA LEU A 74 19.37 -3.38 13.76
C LEU A 74 18.88 -3.68 15.18
N GLU A 75 19.77 -3.97 16.12
CA GLU A 75 19.43 -4.44 17.46
C GLU A 75 19.45 -3.36 18.52
N ASP A 76 20.19 -2.27 18.28
CA ASP A 76 20.44 -1.25 19.28
C ASP A 76 19.17 -0.44 19.56
N PRO A 77 18.58 -0.52 20.78
CA PRO A 77 17.36 0.20 21.11
C PRO A 77 17.50 1.72 21.05
N VAL A 78 18.73 2.24 21.24
CA VAL A 78 19.01 3.68 21.16
C VAL A 78 18.96 4.13 19.71
N THR A 79 19.64 3.40 18.83
CA THR A 79 19.75 3.72 17.40
C THR A 79 18.44 3.48 16.65
N THR A 80 17.68 2.45 17.02
CA THR A 80 16.42 2.08 16.37
C THR A 80 15.17 2.70 16.99
N GLY A 81 15.24 3.16 18.24
CA GLY A 81 14.07 3.62 19.01
C GLY A 81 13.09 2.50 19.37
N LEU A 82 13.47 1.23 19.22
CA LEU A 82 12.62 0.06 19.51
C LEU A 82 13.22 -0.76 20.67
N PRO A 83 12.42 -1.19 21.67
CA PRO A 83 12.93 -1.92 22.84
C PRO A 83 13.77 -3.18 22.51
N ASP A 84 13.39 -3.90 21.45
CA ASP A 84 14.04 -5.14 21.01
C ASP A 84 14.79 -4.95 19.67
N GLY A 85 15.01 -3.72 19.21
CA GLY A 85 15.51 -3.42 17.87
C GLY A 85 14.47 -3.64 16.76
N ILE A 86 14.88 -3.48 15.50
CA ILE A 86 14.08 -3.82 14.32
C ILE A 86 14.04 -5.37 14.22
N PRO A 87 12.86 -6.00 14.16
CA PRO A 87 12.76 -7.45 13.95
C PRO A 87 13.54 -7.90 12.71
N PHE A 88 14.34 -8.96 12.85
CA PHE A 88 15.09 -9.52 11.73
C PHE A 88 15.33 -11.02 11.90
N GLY A 89 15.53 -11.69 10.75
CA GLY A 89 15.88 -13.10 10.65
C GLY A 89 17.12 -13.29 9.79
N VAL A 90 17.95 -14.26 10.16
CA VAL A 90 19.18 -14.59 9.41
C VAL A 90 19.10 -16.03 8.95
N THR A 91 19.06 -16.22 7.64
CA THR A 91 19.13 -17.54 7.00
C THR A 91 20.58 -17.95 6.81
N ARG A 92 20.85 -19.25 6.88
CA ARG A 92 22.18 -19.82 6.65
C ARG A 92 22.33 -20.26 5.20
N GLY A 93 23.37 -19.79 4.52
CA GLY A 93 23.73 -20.20 3.16
C GLY A 93 24.77 -21.32 3.09
N ASN A 94 25.19 -21.69 1.88
CA ASN A 94 26.19 -22.74 1.67
C ASN A 94 27.60 -22.34 2.13
N HIS A 95 27.95 -21.05 2.11
CA HIS A 95 29.25 -20.57 2.57
C HIS A 95 29.35 -20.48 4.10
N ASP A 96 28.22 -20.50 4.80
CA ASP A 96 28.08 -20.42 6.26
C ASP A 96 28.27 -21.79 6.96
N ALA A 97 28.48 -22.86 6.17
CA ALA A 97 28.62 -24.24 6.62
C ALA A 97 30.07 -24.68 6.85
N GLY A 98 30.65 -24.29 7.99
CA GLY A 98 32.04 -24.57 8.38
C GLY A 98 32.25 -25.77 9.32
N SER A 99 33.52 -26.09 9.57
CA SER A 99 33.94 -27.05 10.61
C SER A 99 33.82 -26.50 12.04
N SER A 100 33.85 -25.17 12.16
CA SER A 100 33.47 -24.42 13.37
C SER A 100 32.03 -23.94 13.23
N ASP A 101 31.22 -24.10 14.27
CA ASP A 101 29.82 -23.65 14.29
C ASP A 101 29.74 -22.15 14.66
N PHE A 102 30.40 -21.31 13.87
CA PHE A 102 30.41 -19.86 14.10
C PHE A 102 29.05 -19.24 13.84
N TYR A 103 28.25 -19.79 12.93
CA TYR A 103 26.86 -19.37 12.74
C TYR A 103 26.07 -19.38 14.08
N ASN A 104 26.02 -20.50 14.80
CA ASN A 104 25.32 -20.54 16.09
C ASN A 104 26.09 -19.80 17.22
N SER A 105 27.36 -19.43 17.00
CA SER A 105 28.11 -18.62 17.97
C SER A 105 27.77 -17.13 17.86
N TYR A 106 27.57 -16.61 16.65
CA TYR A 106 27.28 -15.20 16.38
C TYR A 106 25.80 -14.92 16.14
N PHE A 107 25.07 -15.83 15.51
CA PHE A 107 23.64 -15.73 15.18
C PHE A 107 22.85 -16.93 15.72
N GLY A 108 23.27 -17.47 16.86
CA GLY A 108 22.56 -18.55 17.55
C GLY A 108 21.39 -18.07 18.40
N VAL A 109 20.67 -19.02 19.00
CA VAL A 109 19.48 -18.77 19.83
C VAL A 109 19.72 -17.71 20.91
N LEU A 110 20.91 -17.69 21.53
CA LEU A 110 21.24 -16.75 22.62
C LEU A 110 21.19 -15.27 22.22
N ARG A 111 21.39 -14.94 20.93
CA ARG A 111 21.31 -13.57 20.43
C ARG A 111 19.87 -13.06 20.37
N PHE A 112 18.94 -13.97 20.12
CA PHE A 112 17.53 -13.67 19.89
C PHE A 112 16.64 -14.01 21.09
N ASP A 113 17.15 -14.81 22.04
CA ASP A 113 16.44 -15.18 23.27
C ASP A 113 16.03 -13.94 24.07
N GLY A 114 14.75 -13.87 24.43
CA GLY A 114 14.17 -12.74 25.14
C GLY A 114 13.65 -11.59 24.28
N ARG A 115 13.88 -11.60 22.96
CA ARG A 115 13.26 -10.62 22.04
C ARG A 115 11.82 -11.01 21.74
N GLY A 116 10.89 -10.06 21.81
CA GLY A 116 9.45 -10.31 21.69
C GLY A 116 9.01 -10.89 20.34
N TYR A 117 9.80 -10.69 19.28
CA TYR A 117 9.52 -11.22 17.94
C TYR A 117 10.11 -12.60 17.67
N TYR A 118 11.00 -13.13 18.52
CA TYR A 118 11.66 -14.41 18.27
C TYR A 118 10.82 -15.58 18.79
N GLY A 119 10.55 -16.56 17.92
CA GLY A 119 9.78 -17.74 18.26
C GLY A 119 10.65 -18.85 18.85
N GLU A 120 11.24 -19.66 17.98
CA GLU A 120 12.17 -20.70 18.37
C GLU A 120 13.13 -21.09 17.23
N GLY A 121 14.19 -21.82 17.58
CA GLY A 121 15.12 -22.43 16.64
C GLY A 121 14.96 -23.95 16.57
N TYR A 122 15.19 -24.52 15.37
CA TYR A 122 15.06 -25.95 15.07
C TYR A 122 16.33 -26.54 14.42
N PRO A 123 16.78 -27.73 14.87
CA PRO A 123 16.28 -28.46 16.05
C PRO A 123 16.59 -27.68 17.34
N SER A 124 15.84 -27.96 18.41
CA SER A 124 15.97 -27.24 19.69
C SER A 124 17.42 -27.02 20.11
N GLY A 125 17.78 -25.76 20.36
CA GLY A 125 19.13 -25.33 20.71
C GLY A 125 20.02 -24.93 19.52
N SER A 126 19.51 -25.03 18.29
CA SER A 126 20.14 -24.54 17.06
C SER A 126 19.26 -23.48 16.41
N ASN A 127 19.87 -22.44 15.85
CA ASN A 127 19.18 -21.40 15.10
C ASN A 127 19.26 -21.61 13.57
N ASN A 128 19.70 -22.80 13.12
CA ASN A 128 19.87 -23.11 11.71
C ASN A 128 18.56 -22.97 10.92
N ASN A 129 17.46 -23.35 11.56
CA ASN A 129 16.11 -23.04 11.11
C ASN A 129 15.45 -22.31 12.26
N ASN A 130 14.65 -21.29 12.00
CA ASN A 130 13.99 -20.52 13.06
C ASN A 130 12.74 -19.85 12.53
N TYR A 131 11.92 -19.32 13.44
CA TYR A 131 10.84 -18.44 13.04
C TYR A 131 10.73 -17.20 13.94
N THR A 132 10.21 -16.15 13.35
CA THR A 132 9.91 -14.88 14.03
C THR A 132 8.47 -14.47 13.76
N LEU A 133 7.88 -13.72 14.70
CA LEU A 133 6.53 -13.18 14.64
C LEU A 133 6.59 -11.66 14.73
N PHE A 134 5.82 -10.98 13.88
CA PHE A 134 5.62 -9.54 14.00
C PHE A 134 4.21 -9.18 13.53
N SER A 135 3.80 -7.94 13.79
CA SER A 135 2.52 -7.40 13.34
C SER A 135 2.76 -6.02 12.73
N ALA A 136 2.07 -5.72 11.64
CA ALA A 136 2.12 -4.43 10.97
C ALA A 136 0.75 -4.13 10.36
N SER A 137 0.28 -2.89 10.51
CA SER A 137 -0.96 -2.43 9.85
C SER A 137 -2.18 -3.32 10.07
N GLY A 138 -2.34 -3.83 11.31
CA GLY A 138 -3.45 -4.72 11.68
C GLY A 138 -3.30 -6.17 11.23
N MET A 139 -2.20 -6.53 10.56
CA MET A 139 -1.89 -7.88 10.12
C MET A 139 -0.85 -8.56 11.02
N ASP A 140 -0.99 -9.87 11.15
CA ASP A 140 -0.05 -10.73 11.85
C ASP A 140 0.76 -11.58 10.87
N PHE A 141 2.08 -11.63 11.10
CA PHE A 141 3.03 -12.35 10.26
C PHE A 141 3.80 -13.42 11.03
N ILE A 142 4.20 -14.46 10.29
CA ILE A 142 5.23 -15.43 10.67
C ILE A 142 6.28 -15.48 9.55
N VAL A 143 7.55 -15.35 9.92
CA VAL A 143 8.67 -15.54 9.00
C VAL A 143 9.43 -16.79 9.41
N ILE A 144 9.57 -17.75 8.50
CA ILE A 144 10.27 -19.02 8.74
C ILE A 144 11.57 -19.02 7.92
N ASN A 145 12.71 -19.05 8.59
CA ASN A 145 14.03 -19.16 7.99
C ASN A 145 14.47 -20.63 7.96
N LEU A 146 14.81 -21.16 6.78
CA LEU A 146 15.27 -22.54 6.58
C LEU A 146 16.73 -22.60 6.12
N ASP A 147 17.52 -23.44 6.78
CA ASP A 147 18.92 -23.73 6.47
C ASP A 147 19.10 -24.12 4.98
N TYR A 148 20.23 -23.76 4.38
CA TYR A 148 20.57 -24.13 3.01
C TYR A 148 20.49 -25.65 2.82
N GLN A 149 19.51 -26.08 2.01
CA GLN A 149 19.23 -27.49 1.74
C GLN A 149 19.23 -28.34 3.02
N SER A 150 18.46 -27.90 4.02
CA SER A 150 18.48 -28.46 5.37
C SER A 150 18.48 -29.99 5.39
N SER A 151 19.58 -30.54 5.92
CA SER A 151 19.79 -31.99 6.08
C SER A 151 19.12 -32.55 7.35
N ALA A 152 18.49 -31.69 8.15
CA ALA A 152 17.80 -32.06 9.37
C ALA A 152 16.52 -32.84 9.05
N ALA A 153 16.40 -34.05 9.60
CA ALA A 153 15.22 -34.88 9.40
C ALA A 153 13.96 -34.20 9.97
N GLY A 154 12.92 -34.06 9.16
CA GLY A 154 11.63 -33.51 9.59
C GLY A 154 11.54 -31.98 9.62
N VAL A 155 12.51 -31.26 9.02
CA VAL A 155 12.47 -29.79 8.98
C VAL A 155 11.26 -29.24 8.23
N LEU A 156 10.88 -29.84 7.09
CA LEU A 156 9.70 -29.43 6.34
C LEU A 156 8.40 -29.81 7.06
N ASP A 157 8.39 -30.95 7.77
CA ASP A 157 7.27 -31.32 8.64
C ASP A 157 7.11 -30.32 9.80
N TRP A 158 8.22 -29.80 10.34
CA TRP A 158 8.22 -28.76 11.37
C TRP A 158 7.70 -27.43 10.82
N ALA A 159 8.18 -27.00 9.65
CA ALA A 159 7.70 -25.78 9.00
C ALA A 159 6.19 -25.87 8.67
N ASP A 160 5.75 -26.99 8.10
CA ASP A 160 4.33 -27.27 7.84
C ASP A 160 3.49 -27.25 9.12
N ALA A 161 3.99 -27.83 10.21
CA ALA A 161 3.32 -27.79 11.51
C ALA A 161 3.21 -26.36 12.08
N LEU A 162 4.23 -25.51 11.86
CA LEU A 162 4.17 -24.09 12.23
C LEU A 162 3.12 -23.34 11.42
N LEU A 163 3.12 -23.50 10.10
CA LEU A 163 2.13 -22.84 9.23
C LEU A 163 0.69 -23.21 9.61
N LYS A 164 0.45 -24.46 10.00
CA LYS A 164 -0.84 -24.93 10.52
C LYS A 164 -1.18 -24.40 11.90
N SER A 165 -0.19 -24.22 12.76
CA SER A 165 -0.39 -23.72 14.12
C SER A 165 -0.64 -22.21 14.15
N TYR A 166 -0.04 -21.48 13.21
CA TYR A 166 -0.17 -20.05 12.99
C TYR A 166 -0.96 -19.77 11.71
N SER A 167 -2.04 -20.51 11.49
CA SER A 167 -2.88 -20.40 10.28
C SER A 167 -3.57 -19.03 10.16
N ASP A 168 -3.67 -18.31 11.27
CA ASP A 168 -4.16 -16.93 11.39
C ASP A 168 -3.11 -15.87 11.00
N ARG A 169 -1.86 -16.28 10.77
CA ARG A 169 -0.75 -15.39 10.41
C ARG A 169 -0.33 -15.59 8.97
N ARG A 170 -0.01 -14.49 8.30
CA ARG A 170 0.58 -14.48 6.95
C ARG A 170 2.02 -14.95 7.00
N ALA A 171 2.34 -15.94 6.18
CA ALA A 171 3.61 -16.62 6.23
C ALA A 171 4.55 -16.23 5.09
N ILE A 172 5.74 -15.83 5.50
CA ILE A 172 6.90 -15.58 4.64
C ILE A 172 7.92 -16.69 4.93
N LEU A 173 8.47 -17.30 3.90
CA LEU A 173 9.55 -18.27 4.04
C LEU A 173 10.84 -17.73 3.43
N VAL A 174 11.95 -17.81 4.14
CA VAL A 174 13.27 -17.46 3.64
C VAL A 174 14.12 -18.72 3.59
N SER A 175 14.70 -19.02 2.44
CA SER A 175 15.66 -20.12 2.33
C SER A 175 16.65 -19.80 1.23
N HIS A 176 17.93 -20.11 1.45
CA HIS A 176 18.99 -19.58 0.60
C HIS A 176 18.89 -19.98 -0.88
N TYR A 177 18.42 -21.20 -1.20
CA TYR A 177 18.32 -21.68 -2.59
C TYR A 177 16.93 -22.21 -2.92
N LEU A 178 16.12 -21.42 -3.65
CA LEU A 178 14.79 -21.82 -4.09
C LEU A 178 14.63 -21.80 -5.62
N LEU A 179 15.09 -20.74 -6.28
CA LEU A 179 14.95 -20.55 -7.73
C LEU A 179 16.29 -20.67 -8.46
N GLU A 180 16.20 -20.98 -9.74
CA GLU A 180 17.24 -20.81 -10.75
C GLU A 180 17.09 -19.45 -11.44
N ALA A 181 18.12 -18.96 -12.14
CA ALA A 181 18.08 -17.68 -12.88
C ALA A 181 16.97 -17.59 -13.94
N SER A 182 16.40 -18.73 -14.33
CA SER A 182 15.24 -18.80 -15.24
C SER A 182 13.89 -18.53 -14.56
N GLY A 183 13.84 -18.35 -13.24
CA GLY A 183 12.61 -18.37 -12.43
C GLY A 183 12.05 -19.78 -12.19
N ALA A 184 12.70 -20.83 -12.71
CA ALA A 184 12.33 -22.20 -12.40
C ALA A 184 12.71 -22.55 -10.95
N PHE A 185 11.90 -23.34 -10.25
CA PHE A 185 12.33 -23.91 -8.97
C PHE A 185 13.58 -24.78 -9.16
N GLY A 186 14.57 -24.54 -8.30
CA GLY A 186 15.68 -25.45 -8.08
C GLY A 186 15.22 -26.72 -7.37
N SER A 187 16.13 -27.69 -7.25
CA SER A 187 15.78 -29.01 -6.67
C SER A 187 15.28 -28.94 -5.22
N TRP A 188 15.80 -27.98 -4.44
CA TRP A 188 15.35 -27.73 -3.06
C TRP A 188 14.06 -26.91 -3.04
N GLY A 189 13.99 -25.81 -3.80
CA GLY A 189 12.77 -24.99 -3.88
C GLY A 189 11.53 -25.78 -4.28
N GLN A 190 11.66 -26.74 -5.21
CA GLN A 190 10.56 -27.62 -5.59
C GLN A 190 10.09 -28.49 -4.41
N GLN A 191 11.01 -29.02 -3.59
CA GLN A 191 10.67 -29.83 -2.42
C GLN A 191 9.99 -29.01 -1.33
N VAL A 192 10.50 -27.79 -1.08
CA VAL A 192 9.91 -26.84 -0.14
C VAL A 192 8.49 -26.48 -0.57
N TYR A 193 8.32 -26.06 -1.83
CA TYR A 193 7.01 -25.70 -2.37
C TYR A 193 6.04 -26.88 -2.32
N ASP A 194 6.45 -28.08 -2.75
CA ASP A 194 5.59 -29.27 -2.70
C ASP A 194 5.18 -29.67 -1.28
N ALA A 195 6.03 -29.42 -0.29
CA ALA A 195 5.73 -29.72 1.11
C ALA A 195 4.79 -28.69 1.75
N LEU A 196 4.85 -27.42 1.33
CA LEU A 196 4.20 -26.31 2.06
C LEU A 196 3.02 -25.66 1.33
N LYS A 197 2.88 -25.84 0.01
CA LYS A 197 1.83 -25.19 -0.82
C LYS A 197 0.38 -25.46 -0.38
N ASP A 198 0.14 -26.51 0.40
CA ASP A 198 -1.18 -26.84 0.94
C ASP A 198 -1.58 -25.89 2.10
N ASN A 199 -0.66 -25.06 2.60
CA ASN A 199 -0.91 -24.10 3.67
C ASN A 199 -1.35 -22.75 3.07
N PRO A 200 -2.62 -22.33 3.23
CA PRO A 200 -3.17 -21.18 2.53
C PRO A 200 -2.61 -19.84 3.00
N ASN A 201 -1.96 -19.82 4.16
CA ASN A 201 -1.33 -18.63 4.72
C ASN A 201 0.10 -18.39 4.22
N LEU A 202 0.73 -19.33 3.50
CA LEU A 202 2.00 -19.09 2.81
C LEU A 202 1.75 -18.30 1.53
N PHE A 203 2.39 -17.14 1.41
CA PHE A 203 2.20 -16.25 0.26
C PHE A 203 3.50 -15.72 -0.36
N LEU A 204 4.59 -15.70 0.40
CA LEU A 204 5.87 -15.14 -0.06
C LEU A 204 7.04 -16.05 0.33
N MET A 205 7.94 -16.27 -0.62
CA MET A 205 9.18 -17.02 -0.47
C MET A 205 10.36 -16.17 -0.97
N LEU A 206 11.44 -16.05 -0.20
CA LEU A 206 12.62 -15.22 -0.50
C LEU A 206 13.88 -16.09 -0.55
N CYS A 207 14.77 -15.83 -1.52
CA CYS A 207 16.03 -16.57 -1.70
C CYS A 207 17.11 -15.77 -2.45
N GLY A 208 18.36 -16.22 -2.26
CA GLY A 208 19.53 -15.76 -3.01
C GLY A 208 20.24 -16.94 -3.70
N HIS A 209 21.54 -17.13 -3.45
CA HIS A 209 22.40 -18.24 -3.95
C HIS A 209 22.70 -18.26 -5.45
N ILE A 210 21.69 -17.99 -6.28
CA ILE A 210 21.84 -17.94 -7.73
C ILE A 210 21.99 -16.49 -8.13
N HIS A 211 23.17 -16.14 -8.64
CA HIS A 211 23.62 -14.78 -8.94
C HIS A 211 22.80 -14.14 -10.08
N ALA A 212 21.56 -13.78 -9.76
CA ALA A 212 20.56 -13.29 -10.69
C ALA A 212 19.41 -12.65 -9.90
N GLU A 213 18.55 -11.98 -10.65
CA GLU A 213 17.21 -11.64 -10.20
C GLU A 213 16.20 -12.47 -10.97
N ALA A 214 15.25 -13.06 -10.26
CA ALA A 214 14.12 -13.74 -10.87
C ALA A 214 12.90 -13.68 -9.96
N MET A 215 11.73 -13.83 -10.56
CA MET A 215 10.48 -13.99 -9.82
C MET A 215 9.65 -15.12 -10.40
N ARG A 216 8.81 -15.67 -9.54
CA ARG A 216 7.88 -16.74 -9.87
C ARG A 216 6.59 -16.56 -9.08
N THR A 217 5.46 -16.89 -9.68
CA THR A 217 4.16 -16.95 -9.01
C THR A 217 3.50 -18.28 -9.29
N ASP A 218 3.08 -19.01 -8.25
CA ASP A 218 2.40 -20.28 -8.37
C ASP A 218 1.08 -20.25 -7.58
N VAL A 219 0.00 -20.77 -8.17
CA VAL A 219 -1.33 -20.84 -7.54
C VAL A 219 -1.70 -22.29 -7.27
N PHE A 220 -2.07 -22.60 -6.04
CA PHE A 220 -2.50 -23.92 -5.62
C PHE A 220 -3.71 -23.83 -4.67
N ASN A 221 -4.80 -24.54 -4.99
CA ASN A 221 -6.07 -24.49 -4.24
C ASN A 221 -6.62 -23.07 -3.96
N GLY A 222 -6.32 -22.11 -4.82
CA GLY A 222 -6.75 -20.72 -4.66
C GLY A 222 -5.79 -19.86 -3.84
N SER A 223 -4.76 -20.44 -3.24
CA SER A 223 -3.68 -19.72 -2.58
C SER A 223 -2.56 -19.42 -3.58
N THR A 224 -2.07 -18.19 -3.55
CA THR A 224 -0.98 -17.71 -4.41
C THR A 224 0.29 -17.59 -3.59
N VAL A 225 1.39 -18.14 -4.12
CA VAL A 225 2.73 -17.99 -3.55
C VAL A 225 3.63 -17.28 -4.55
N HIS A 226 4.19 -16.14 -4.16
CA HIS A 226 5.25 -15.46 -4.88
C HIS A 226 6.60 -15.92 -4.36
N THR A 227 7.53 -16.26 -5.25
CA THR A 227 8.92 -16.57 -4.90
C THR A 227 9.84 -15.58 -5.59
N LEU A 228 10.70 -14.92 -4.82
CA LEU A 228 11.63 -13.90 -5.29
C LEU A 228 13.07 -14.36 -5.09
N LEU A 229 13.87 -14.22 -6.13
CA LEU A 229 15.30 -14.44 -6.16
C LEU A 229 16.01 -13.09 -6.30
N ALA A 230 16.96 -12.81 -5.42
CA ALA A 230 17.87 -11.68 -5.52
C ALA A 230 19.27 -12.09 -5.07
N ASP A 231 20.26 -11.94 -5.94
CA ASP A 231 21.66 -12.09 -5.57
C ASP A 231 22.54 -11.27 -6.51
N TYR A 232 23.23 -10.30 -5.92
CA TYR A 232 24.01 -9.30 -6.63
C TYR A 232 25.51 -9.56 -6.57
N GLN A 233 25.97 -10.68 -6.00
CA GLN A 233 27.38 -10.87 -5.63
C GLN A 233 28.39 -10.75 -6.79
N ASP A 234 27.93 -10.94 -8.04
CA ASP A 234 28.74 -10.76 -9.25
C ASP A 234 28.93 -9.28 -9.65
N TYR A 235 28.23 -8.34 -9.04
CA TYR A 235 28.40 -6.92 -9.32
C TYR A 235 29.66 -6.39 -8.63
N ALA A 236 30.07 -5.17 -9.01
CA ALA A 236 31.27 -4.55 -8.46
C ALA A 236 31.23 -4.50 -6.93
N ASN A 237 32.41 -4.62 -6.31
CA ASN A 237 32.57 -4.65 -4.85
C ASN A 237 31.75 -5.74 -4.14
N GLY A 238 31.47 -6.86 -4.83
CA GLY A 238 30.71 -7.99 -4.28
C GLY A 238 29.21 -7.76 -4.20
N GLY A 239 28.67 -6.86 -5.04
CA GLY A 239 27.24 -6.53 -5.06
C GLY A 239 26.87 -5.06 -4.85
N ASN A 240 27.86 -4.19 -4.64
CA ASN A 240 27.66 -2.75 -4.40
C ASN A 240 26.64 -2.40 -3.32
N GLY A 241 26.28 -3.32 -2.42
CA GLY A 241 25.32 -3.07 -1.34
C GLY A 241 23.85 -3.06 -1.78
N PHE A 242 23.49 -3.61 -2.94
CA PHE A 242 22.08 -3.69 -3.33
C PHE A 242 21.26 -4.53 -2.34
N LEU A 243 20.05 -4.05 -2.04
CA LEU A 243 19.03 -4.68 -1.20
C LEU A 243 17.67 -4.55 -1.88
N ARG A 244 16.70 -5.40 -1.50
CA ARG A 244 15.31 -5.24 -1.96
C ARG A 244 14.46 -4.57 -0.89
N ILE A 245 13.67 -3.61 -1.34
CA ILE A 245 12.64 -2.90 -0.59
C ILE A 245 11.30 -3.50 -1.02
N LEU A 246 10.63 -4.20 -0.11
CA LEU A 246 9.30 -4.76 -0.32
C LEU A 246 8.33 -3.90 0.49
N GLN A 247 7.72 -2.91 -0.16
CA GLN A 247 6.70 -2.06 0.46
C GLN A 247 5.34 -2.71 0.29
N PHE A 248 4.73 -3.06 1.41
CA PHE A 248 3.39 -3.61 1.50
C PHE A 248 2.40 -2.46 1.58
N SER A 249 1.41 -2.46 0.69
CA SER A 249 0.33 -1.49 0.67
C SER A 249 -1.01 -2.18 0.94
N PRO A 250 -1.45 -2.23 2.21
CA PRO A 250 -2.72 -2.86 2.58
C PRO A 250 -3.92 -2.26 1.85
N GLU A 251 -3.91 -0.94 1.67
CA GLU A 251 -4.96 -0.21 0.94
C GLU A 251 -5.12 -0.68 -0.51
N ASN A 252 -4.03 -1.13 -1.14
CA ASN A 252 -4.00 -1.47 -2.56
C ASN A 252 -3.91 -2.99 -2.82
N ASP A 253 -3.86 -3.83 -1.79
CA ASP A 253 -3.60 -5.27 -1.93
C ASP A 253 -2.38 -5.58 -2.82
N GLU A 254 -1.28 -4.86 -2.58
CA GLU A 254 -0.09 -4.90 -3.43
C GLU A 254 1.22 -4.83 -2.64
N ILE A 255 2.21 -5.62 -3.07
CA ILE A 255 3.61 -5.50 -2.64
C ILE A 255 4.38 -4.82 -3.76
N ARG A 256 4.84 -3.60 -3.52
CA ARG A 256 5.74 -2.85 -4.42
C ARG A 256 7.17 -3.24 -4.11
N VAL A 257 7.87 -3.80 -5.10
CA VAL A 257 9.26 -4.26 -4.96
C VAL A 257 10.18 -3.31 -5.71
N LYS A 258 11.23 -2.84 -5.05
CA LYS A 258 12.32 -2.04 -5.63
C LYS A 258 13.69 -2.53 -5.16
N THR A 259 14.68 -2.52 -6.04
CA THR A 259 16.09 -2.80 -5.71
C THR A 259 16.86 -1.49 -5.57
N TYR A 260 17.55 -1.31 -4.43
CA TYR A 260 18.28 -0.08 -4.12
C TYR A 260 19.63 -0.38 -3.48
N SER A 261 20.65 0.38 -3.85
CA SER A 261 21.93 0.38 -3.13
C SER A 261 22.11 1.67 -2.34
N PRO A 262 22.20 1.61 -1.00
CA PRO A 262 22.59 2.77 -0.19
C PRO A 262 24.08 3.14 -0.34
N TYR A 263 24.93 2.20 -0.77
CA TYR A 263 26.37 2.44 -0.90
C TYR A 263 26.73 3.30 -2.11
N ILE A 264 26.08 3.04 -3.26
CA ILE A 264 26.24 3.87 -4.47
C ILE A 264 25.06 4.82 -4.72
N SER A 265 24.05 4.79 -3.85
CA SER A 265 22.87 5.67 -3.89
C SER A 265 22.11 5.61 -5.22
N SER A 266 21.81 4.40 -5.68
CA SER A 266 21.12 4.17 -6.96
C SER A 266 20.09 3.05 -6.88
N PHE A 267 18.99 3.21 -7.62
CA PHE A 267 18.02 2.15 -7.88
C PHE A 267 18.41 1.34 -9.10
N GLU A 268 18.00 0.07 -9.12
CA GLU A 268 17.86 -0.69 -10.36
C GLU A 268 16.39 -0.65 -10.79
N THR A 269 16.15 -0.31 -12.05
CA THR A 269 14.81 0.02 -12.57
C THR A 269 14.36 -0.93 -13.68
N ASP A 270 15.02 -2.07 -13.83
CA ASP A 270 14.58 -3.07 -14.81
C ASP A 270 13.42 -3.90 -14.27
N ALA A 271 12.77 -4.66 -15.16
CA ALA A 271 11.54 -5.38 -14.82
C ALA A 271 11.72 -6.49 -13.75
N ASN A 272 12.96 -6.90 -13.46
CA ASN A 272 13.26 -7.86 -12.39
C ASN A 272 13.67 -7.17 -11.09
N SER A 273 13.88 -5.85 -11.10
CA SER A 273 14.34 -5.04 -9.98
C SER A 273 13.28 -4.06 -9.47
N GLU A 274 12.33 -3.66 -10.32
CA GLU A 274 11.19 -2.80 -9.96
C GLU A 274 9.89 -3.36 -10.54
N PHE A 275 8.99 -3.82 -9.67
CA PHE A 275 7.72 -4.44 -10.06
C PHE A 275 6.71 -4.45 -8.90
N VAL A 276 5.46 -4.79 -9.21
CA VAL A 276 4.37 -4.90 -8.23
C VAL A 276 3.83 -6.33 -8.23
N LEU A 277 3.60 -6.87 -7.04
CA LEU A 277 2.93 -8.16 -6.83
C LEU A 277 1.55 -7.90 -6.24
N SER A 278 0.51 -8.45 -6.84
CA SER A 278 -0.82 -8.47 -6.23
C SER A 278 -0.83 -9.43 -5.05
N TYR A 279 -1.23 -8.96 -3.88
CA TYR A 279 -1.37 -9.77 -2.69
C TYR A 279 -2.49 -9.22 -1.79
N ASP A 280 -3.49 -10.05 -1.51
CA ASP A 280 -4.59 -9.73 -0.59
C ASP A 280 -4.06 -9.49 0.83
N MET A 281 -3.86 -8.22 1.15
CA MET A 281 -3.34 -7.70 2.42
C MET A 281 -4.45 -7.35 3.38
N GLU A 282 -5.67 -7.21 2.88
CA GLU A 282 -6.84 -7.27 3.72
C GLU A 282 -6.90 -8.67 4.39
N PRO A 283 -7.17 -8.77 5.71
CA PRO A 283 -7.38 -10.07 6.36
C PRO A 283 -8.33 -10.87 5.48
N ALA A 284 -7.88 -12.06 5.03
CA ALA A 284 -8.61 -12.91 4.11
C ALA A 284 -10.10 -12.80 4.41
N PRO A 285 -10.93 -12.23 3.53
CA PRO A 285 -12.30 -11.98 3.86
C PRO A 285 -13.02 -13.33 3.85
N THR A 286 -13.03 -14.02 4.99
CA THR A 286 -14.20 -14.82 5.31
C THR A 286 -15.23 -13.80 5.78
N GLY A 287 -15.80 -13.06 4.82
CA GLY A 287 -17.11 -12.48 5.05
C GLY A 287 -17.98 -13.63 5.54
N PHE A 288 -18.45 -13.58 6.78
CA PHE A 288 -19.19 -14.68 7.33
C PHE A 288 -20.55 -14.77 6.63
N THR A 289 -21.13 -15.95 6.55
CA THR A 289 -22.58 -16.09 6.29
C THR A 289 -23.22 -16.75 7.48
N ALA A 290 -24.10 -16.04 8.16
CA ALA A 290 -24.83 -16.53 9.33
C ALA A 290 -26.30 -16.73 9.00
N TYR A 291 -26.85 -17.87 9.44
CA TYR A 291 -28.27 -18.17 9.38
C TYR A 291 -28.84 -18.29 10.79
N ASN A 292 -30.12 -17.96 10.97
CA ASN A 292 -30.83 -18.22 12.22
C ASN A 292 -32.27 -18.68 11.99
N ASP A 293 -32.68 -19.68 12.79
CA ASP A 293 -34.08 -20.06 13.00
C ASP A 293 -34.65 -19.26 14.18
N CYS A 294 -35.52 -18.29 13.86
CA CYS A 294 -36.06 -17.37 14.85
C CYS A 294 -37.08 -18.02 15.81
N VAL A 295 -37.54 -19.24 15.51
CA VAL A 295 -38.64 -19.93 16.20
C VAL A 295 -38.21 -21.30 16.75
N TYR A 296 -36.91 -21.52 16.88
CA TYR A 296 -36.33 -22.78 17.36
C TYR A 296 -36.96 -23.30 18.66
N ASP A 297 -37.47 -24.54 18.61
CA ASP A 297 -37.93 -25.30 19.79
C ASP A 297 -36.93 -26.43 20.12
N PRO A 298 -36.12 -26.29 21.19
CA PRO A 298 -35.11 -27.27 21.57
C PRO A 298 -35.69 -28.63 21.97
N THR A 299 -37.01 -28.72 22.19
CA THR A 299 -37.68 -29.98 22.56
C THR A 299 -38.06 -30.85 21.36
N THR A 300 -38.15 -30.26 20.16
CA THR A 300 -38.54 -30.97 18.94
C THR A 300 -37.37 -31.23 17.98
N ASN A 301 -36.27 -30.49 18.13
CA ASN A 301 -35.00 -30.68 17.41
C ASN A 301 -35.18 -30.89 15.89
N SER A 302 -36.10 -30.14 15.27
CA SER A 302 -36.34 -30.22 13.83
C SER A 302 -35.23 -29.50 13.06
N TYR A 303 -34.67 -30.23 12.10
CA TYR A 303 -33.83 -29.86 10.95
C TYR A 303 -33.18 -28.46 10.93
N ILE A 304 -32.04 -28.34 11.62
CA ILE A 304 -31.14 -27.20 11.48
C ILE A 304 -29.89 -27.66 10.70
N GLY A 305 -29.38 -26.81 9.81
CA GLY A 305 -28.08 -27.02 9.16
C GLY A 305 -26.92 -27.09 10.17
N VAL A 306 -25.72 -27.46 9.71
CA VAL A 306 -24.53 -27.32 10.56
C VAL A 306 -24.21 -25.84 10.78
N ASN A 307 -23.76 -25.49 11.99
CA ASN A 307 -23.26 -24.15 12.32
C ASN A 307 -24.27 -23.01 12.07
N VAL A 308 -25.52 -23.22 12.50
CA VAL A 308 -26.59 -22.22 12.40
C VAL A 308 -26.89 -21.70 13.81
N THR A 309 -26.99 -20.38 13.95
CA THR A 309 -27.36 -19.79 15.22
C THR A 309 -28.82 -20.13 15.52
N THR A 310 -29.17 -20.37 16.78
CA THR A 310 -30.52 -20.85 17.17
C THR A 310 -31.13 -20.02 18.30
N PHE A 311 -30.74 -18.75 18.41
CA PHE A 311 -31.38 -17.87 19.39
C PHE A 311 -32.74 -17.44 18.86
N GLY A 312 -33.78 -17.97 19.50
CA GLY A 312 -35.17 -17.76 19.09
C GLY A 312 -36.09 -17.53 20.27
N VAL A 313 -37.36 -17.29 19.97
CA VAL A 313 -38.39 -17.13 20.99
C VAL A 313 -38.84 -18.52 21.47
N GLY A 314 -38.33 -18.98 22.63
CA GLY A 314 -38.72 -20.26 23.24
C GLY A 314 -39.97 -20.18 24.14
N SER A 315 -40.34 -21.29 24.79
CA SER A 315 -41.51 -21.34 25.67
C SER A 315 -41.31 -20.44 26.90
N GLY A 316 -42.03 -19.32 26.95
CA GLY A 316 -41.93 -18.32 28.04
C GLY A 316 -41.26 -17.00 27.67
N PHE A 317 -41.16 -16.65 26.38
CA PHE A 317 -40.58 -15.40 25.91
C PHE A 317 -41.22 -14.14 26.52
N GLY A 318 -40.38 -13.22 27.02
CA GLY A 318 -40.79 -12.09 27.87
C GLY A 318 -40.08 -10.76 27.55
N GLY A 319 -39.92 -10.40 26.27
CA GLY A 319 -39.61 -9.03 25.85
C GLY A 319 -38.46 -8.85 24.85
N SER A 320 -37.37 -9.62 24.96
CA SER A 320 -36.19 -9.55 24.08
C SER A 320 -35.39 -10.86 24.15
N THR A 321 -34.82 -11.31 23.02
CA THR A 321 -33.81 -12.39 22.97
C THR A 321 -32.61 -11.91 22.14
N THR A 322 -31.42 -12.42 22.43
CA THR A 322 -30.20 -12.06 21.73
C THR A 322 -29.29 -13.27 21.60
N GLY A 323 -28.49 -13.31 20.54
CA GLY A 323 -27.46 -14.33 20.36
C GLY A 323 -26.36 -13.84 19.42
N GLU A 324 -25.15 -14.32 19.67
CA GLU A 324 -24.00 -14.13 18.79
C GLU A 324 -24.16 -15.03 17.56
N LEU A 325 -23.96 -14.45 16.39
CA LEU A 325 -24.03 -15.16 15.12
C LEU A 325 -22.78 -16.02 14.94
N VAL A 326 -22.97 -17.20 14.37
CA VAL A 326 -21.87 -18.11 13.99
C VAL A 326 -21.81 -18.23 12.48
N ASP A 327 -20.60 -18.35 11.95
CA ASP A 327 -20.39 -18.57 10.53
C ASP A 327 -20.85 -19.99 10.14
N GLN A 328 -21.70 -20.09 9.13
CA GLN A 328 -22.22 -21.34 8.59
C GLN A 328 -21.10 -22.27 8.09
N ALA A 329 -20.03 -21.71 7.52
CA ALA A 329 -18.94 -22.49 6.96
C ALA A 329 -18.05 -23.10 8.05
N THR A 330 -17.63 -22.29 9.03
CA THR A 330 -16.61 -22.67 10.02
C THR A 330 -17.20 -23.08 11.37
N GLY A 331 -18.33 -22.48 11.76
CA GLY A 331 -18.91 -22.59 13.10
C GLY A 331 -18.31 -21.62 14.12
N ASP A 332 -17.40 -20.76 13.68
CA ASP A 332 -16.77 -19.78 14.55
C ASP A 332 -17.71 -18.60 14.86
N PRO A 333 -17.58 -17.98 16.04
CA PRO A 333 -18.30 -16.75 16.34
C PRO A 333 -17.88 -15.63 15.39
N THR A 334 -18.87 -14.90 14.89
CA THR A 334 -18.65 -13.79 13.93
C THR A 334 -18.35 -12.46 14.62
N GLY A 335 -18.52 -12.36 15.94
CA GLY A 335 -18.51 -11.10 16.69
C GLY A 335 -19.77 -10.25 16.52
N VAL A 336 -20.67 -10.60 15.59
CA VAL A 336 -21.94 -9.91 15.37
C VAL A 336 -23.01 -10.49 16.29
N THR A 337 -23.71 -9.60 17.00
CA THR A 337 -24.84 -9.97 17.87
C THR A 337 -26.14 -9.52 17.23
N ALA A 338 -27.10 -10.45 17.12
CA ALA A 338 -28.44 -10.16 16.68
C ALA A 338 -29.43 -10.21 17.87
N THR A 339 -30.29 -9.19 17.96
CA THR A 339 -31.27 -9.01 19.03
C THR A 339 -32.67 -8.89 18.47
N LEU A 340 -33.58 -9.78 18.88
CA LEU A 340 -35.00 -9.72 18.58
C LEU A 340 -35.75 -9.04 19.72
N THR A 341 -36.38 -7.90 19.44
CA THR A 341 -37.27 -7.17 20.36
C THR A 341 -38.69 -7.09 19.81
N GLN A 342 -39.69 -6.97 20.70
CA GLN A 342 -41.09 -6.94 20.29
C GLN A 342 -41.90 -5.89 21.05
N SER A 343 -42.97 -5.40 20.41
CA SER A 343 -43.94 -4.51 21.02
C SER A 343 -45.37 -4.83 20.54
N GLY A 344 -46.37 -4.35 21.29
CA GLY A 344 -47.77 -4.44 20.89
C GLY A 344 -48.48 -5.77 21.17
N GLY A 345 -47.84 -6.75 21.83
CA GLY A 345 -48.50 -7.93 22.40
C GLY A 345 -48.23 -9.29 21.73
N VAL A 346 -47.21 -9.38 20.86
CA VAL A 346 -46.83 -10.53 20.04
C VAL A 346 -47.05 -11.93 20.66
N VAL A 347 -47.65 -12.84 19.88
CA VAL A 347 -47.90 -14.24 20.25
C VAL A 347 -46.96 -15.14 19.46
N TRP A 348 -46.57 -16.25 20.07
CA TRP A 348 -45.64 -17.17 19.44
C TRP A 348 -46.21 -18.59 19.46
N GLN A 349 -45.93 -19.36 18.40
CA GLN A 349 -46.33 -20.75 18.26
C GLN A 349 -45.12 -21.65 17.96
N PRO A 350 -44.58 -22.38 18.97
CA PRO A 350 -43.39 -23.24 18.82
C PRO A 350 -43.57 -24.47 17.95
N SER A 351 -44.82 -24.92 17.75
CA SER A 351 -45.05 -26.33 17.42
C SER A 351 -45.42 -26.58 15.96
N THR A 352 -44.87 -27.66 15.42
CA THR A 352 -45.25 -28.33 14.15
C THR A 352 -46.75 -28.64 14.02
N SER A 353 -47.52 -28.61 15.11
CA SER A 353 -48.97 -28.80 15.08
C SER A 353 -49.78 -27.56 14.66
N SER A 354 -49.12 -26.42 14.47
CA SER A 354 -49.77 -25.14 14.13
C SER A 354 -49.04 -24.30 13.05
N GLY A 355 -48.28 -24.92 12.14
CA GLY A 355 -48.30 -24.65 10.70
C GLY A 355 -47.48 -23.52 10.06
N GLY A 356 -46.22 -23.30 10.41
CA GLY A 356 -45.28 -22.82 9.39
C GLY A 356 -45.01 -23.91 8.34
N ALA A 357 -44.51 -23.57 7.16
CA ALA A 357 -43.89 -24.55 6.27
C ALA A 357 -42.87 -23.90 5.33
N ASP A 358 -41.78 -24.63 5.09
CA ASP A 358 -40.83 -24.34 4.03
C ASP A 358 -41.53 -24.11 2.70
N THR A 359 -40.91 -23.28 1.88
CA THR A 359 -41.44 -22.87 0.58
C THR A 359 -41.14 -23.91 -0.49
N ALA A 360 -41.83 -23.83 -1.64
CA ALA A 360 -41.73 -24.81 -2.70
C ALA A 360 -40.35 -24.76 -3.38
N VAL A 361 -39.86 -25.92 -3.83
CA VAL A 361 -38.59 -26.06 -4.56
C VAL A 361 -38.53 -25.08 -5.73
N GLY A 362 -37.43 -24.33 -5.83
CA GLY A 362 -37.19 -23.36 -6.90
C GLY A 362 -37.71 -21.95 -6.63
N THR A 363 -38.34 -21.71 -5.48
CA THR A 363 -38.64 -20.34 -5.00
C THR A 363 -37.40 -19.68 -4.39
N ASP A 364 -37.39 -18.34 -4.29
CA ASP A 364 -36.25 -17.57 -3.76
C ASP A 364 -35.98 -17.93 -2.29
N ALA A 365 -37.05 -18.00 -1.48
CA ALA A 365 -36.98 -18.44 -0.08
C ALA A 365 -36.44 -19.87 0.06
N TYR A 366 -36.85 -20.79 -0.83
CA TYR A 366 -36.32 -22.16 -0.82
C TYR A 366 -34.82 -22.15 -1.11
N ASN A 367 -34.39 -21.45 -2.16
CA ASN A 367 -32.98 -21.39 -2.55
C ASN A 367 -32.11 -20.71 -1.49
N THR A 368 -32.66 -19.76 -0.73
CA THR A 368 -31.92 -19.02 0.29
C THR A 368 -31.76 -19.81 1.60
N PHE A 369 -32.78 -20.56 2.03
CA PHE A 369 -32.83 -21.13 3.39
C PHE A 369 -32.90 -22.65 3.47
N ASN A 370 -33.32 -23.35 2.42
CA ASN A 370 -33.57 -24.80 2.47
C ASN A 370 -32.30 -25.58 2.87
N GLY A 371 -32.43 -26.41 3.91
CA GLY A 371 -31.33 -27.22 4.44
C GLY A 371 -30.38 -26.47 5.38
N LEU A 372 -30.61 -25.17 5.59
CA LEU A 372 -29.83 -24.31 6.50
C LEU A 372 -30.69 -23.86 7.68
N ALA A 373 -31.86 -23.28 7.43
CA ALA A 373 -32.83 -22.87 8.46
C ALA A 373 -34.25 -23.35 8.10
N ASP A 374 -35.10 -23.56 9.11
CA ASP A 374 -36.43 -24.17 8.98
C ASP A 374 -37.54 -23.12 9.21
N MET A 375 -38.53 -23.02 8.30
CA MET A 375 -39.67 -22.09 8.40
C MET A 375 -40.92 -22.73 9.03
N THR A 376 -40.81 -23.87 9.71
CA THR A 376 -41.97 -24.60 10.27
C THR A 376 -42.56 -24.00 11.54
N GLY A 377 -41.82 -23.11 12.22
CA GLY A 377 -42.31 -22.25 13.30
C GLY A 377 -42.73 -20.87 12.79
N VAL A 378 -43.72 -20.24 13.44
CA VAL A 378 -44.14 -18.86 13.09
C VAL A 378 -44.31 -17.97 14.31
N ILE A 379 -43.83 -16.72 14.20
CA ILE A 379 -44.11 -15.64 15.15
C ILE A 379 -45.28 -14.82 14.58
N TYR A 380 -46.38 -14.70 15.34
CA TYR A 380 -47.60 -14.03 14.84
C TYR A 380 -48.27 -13.15 15.88
N TYR A 381 -48.91 -12.05 15.47
CA TYR A 381 -49.72 -11.27 16.42
C TYR A 381 -51.05 -10.80 15.87
N GLY A 382 -51.98 -10.37 16.74
CA GLY A 382 -53.26 -9.79 16.39
C GLY A 382 -53.59 -8.50 17.15
N SER A 383 -54.11 -7.52 16.39
CA SER A 383 -54.47 -6.11 16.72
C SER A 383 -53.39 -5.06 16.38
N SER A 384 -53.84 -3.84 16.09
CA SER A 384 -53.05 -2.73 15.52
C SER A 384 -51.91 -2.27 16.44
N GLY A 385 -50.73 -1.97 15.87
CA GLY A 385 -49.61 -1.33 16.56
C GLY A 385 -48.51 -2.26 17.08
N TRP A 386 -48.45 -3.51 16.59
CA TRP A 386 -47.35 -4.43 16.89
C TRP A 386 -46.20 -4.28 15.91
N TYR A 387 -44.98 -4.57 16.38
CA TYR A 387 -43.80 -4.75 15.55
C TYR A 387 -42.84 -5.73 16.23
N VAL A 388 -41.99 -6.35 15.42
CA VAL A 388 -40.82 -7.11 15.86
C VAL A 388 -39.61 -6.48 15.17
N ASP A 389 -38.59 -6.12 15.95
CA ASP A 389 -37.33 -5.58 15.44
C ASP A 389 -36.25 -6.64 15.59
N LEU A 390 -35.48 -6.83 14.52
CA LEU A 390 -34.24 -7.58 14.51
C LEU A 390 -33.10 -6.56 14.34
N THR A 391 -32.38 -6.31 15.42
CA THR A 391 -31.26 -5.36 15.45
C THR A 391 -29.95 -6.12 15.46
N PHE A 392 -29.03 -5.75 14.57
CA PHE A 392 -27.68 -6.26 14.50
C PHE A 392 -26.72 -5.25 15.10
N THR A 393 -25.74 -5.72 15.88
CA THR A 393 -24.70 -4.91 16.53
C THR A 393 -23.37 -5.63 16.46
N GLY A 394 -22.27 -4.89 16.56
CA GLY A 394 -20.92 -5.45 16.40
C GLY A 394 -20.50 -5.61 14.94
N LEU A 395 -21.20 -4.96 14.02
CA LEU A 395 -20.81 -4.87 12.61
C LEU A 395 -19.69 -3.84 12.44
N ASN A 396 -18.87 -4.00 11.42
CA ASN A 396 -17.86 -3.04 11.04
C ASN A 396 -18.48 -1.96 10.12
N PRO A 397 -18.52 -0.67 10.51
CA PRO A 397 -19.03 0.41 9.66
C PRO A 397 -18.35 0.58 8.31
N ALA A 398 -17.11 0.07 8.16
CA ALA A 398 -16.36 0.13 6.90
C ALA A 398 -16.66 -1.03 5.94
N ARG A 399 -17.42 -2.05 6.36
CA ARG A 399 -17.76 -3.22 5.53
C ARG A 399 -19.21 -3.12 5.06
N THR A 400 -19.54 -3.79 3.96
CA THR A 400 -20.92 -3.93 3.49
C THR A 400 -21.50 -5.29 3.83
N TYR A 401 -22.82 -5.35 3.97
CA TYR A 401 -23.53 -6.54 4.37
C TYR A 401 -24.73 -6.81 3.47
N SER A 402 -25.10 -8.09 3.37
CA SER A 402 -26.30 -8.57 2.71
C SER A 402 -27.23 -9.21 3.75
N PHE A 403 -28.49 -8.79 3.78
CA PHE A 403 -29.50 -9.35 4.69
C PHE A 403 -30.68 -9.92 3.91
N ALA A 404 -31.17 -11.09 4.31
CA ALA A 404 -32.37 -11.70 3.76
C ALA A 404 -33.27 -12.32 4.85
N THR A 405 -34.60 -12.21 4.68
CA THR A 405 -35.57 -12.86 5.57
C THR A 405 -36.87 -13.25 4.85
N SER A 406 -37.57 -14.25 5.40
CA SER A 406 -38.90 -14.65 4.95
C SER A 406 -39.72 -15.30 6.09
N ALA A 407 -41.01 -15.49 5.81
CA ALA A 407 -41.94 -16.24 6.64
C ALA A 407 -43.04 -16.90 5.79
N SER A 408 -43.56 -18.04 6.25
CA SER A 408 -44.58 -18.82 5.53
C SER A 408 -45.47 -19.66 6.47
N ARG A 409 -46.73 -19.26 6.62
CA ARG A 409 -47.77 -20.06 7.30
C ARG A 409 -48.37 -21.17 6.42
N ASN A 410 -48.05 -21.21 5.12
CA ASN A 410 -48.56 -22.20 4.17
C ASN A 410 -50.07 -22.47 4.27
N SER A 411 -50.88 -21.42 4.13
CA SER A 411 -52.34 -21.56 4.08
C SER A 411 -52.97 -20.67 3.04
N SER A 412 -53.53 -21.31 2.00
CA SER A 412 -54.30 -20.64 0.94
C SER A 412 -55.57 -19.91 1.40
N SER A 413 -55.93 -20.03 2.69
CA SER A 413 -57.00 -19.22 3.30
C SER A 413 -56.52 -17.87 3.83
N TYR A 414 -55.21 -17.60 3.80
CA TYR A 414 -54.55 -16.47 4.45
C TYR A 414 -53.92 -15.47 3.46
N THR A 415 -54.61 -15.23 2.35
CA THR A 415 -54.18 -14.34 1.25
C THR A 415 -54.20 -12.83 1.57
N THR A 416 -54.53 -12.44 2.79
CA THR A 416 -54.52 -11.03 3.26
C THR A 416 -53.55 -10.76 4.41
N ARG A 417 -52.70 -11.74 4.77
CA ARG A 417 -51.70 -11.65 5.84
C ARG A 417 -50.42 -11.03 5.29
N ASN A 418 -50.40 -9.71 5.14
CA ASN A 418 -49.27 -9.00 4.54
C ASN A 418 -48.33 -8.45 5.62
N THR A 419 -47.06 -8.81 5.52
CA THR A 419 -46.01 -8.29 6.40
C THR A 419 -45.19 -7.25 5.65
N ARG A 420 -44.98 -6.09 6.28
CA ARG A 420 -44.02 -5.08 5.85
C ARG A 420 -42.71 -5.31 6.58
N TYR A 421 -41.61 -5.35 5.82
CA TYR A 421 -40.24 -5.34 6.32
C TYR A 421 -39.62 -3.99 6.00
N THR A 422 -38.97 -3.36 6.97
CA THR A 422 -38.30 -2.06 6.81
C THR A 422 -36.91 -2.12 7.41
N ILE A 423 -35.88 -1.77 6.65
CA ILE A 423 -34.52 -1.57 7.14
C ILE A 423 -34.34 -0.11 7.60
N SER A 424 -33.66 0.10 8.72
CA SER A 424 -33.35 1.41 9.30
C SER A 424 -31.99 1.40 9.98
N ASP A 425 -31.52 2.59 10.35
CA ASP A 425 -30.23 2.80 11.03
C ASP A 425 -29.04 2.33 10.16
N VAL A 426 -29.17 2.54 8.85
CA VAL A 426 -28.13 2.29 7.84
C VAL A 426 -27.70 3.59 7.20
N ASP A 427 -26.43 3.69 6.84
CA ASP A 427 -25.90 4.80 6.05
C ASP A 427 -26.22 4.60 4.56
N ALA A 428 -26.20 3.34 4.09
CA ALA A 428 -26.63 2.93 2.75
C ALA A 428 -27.21 1.51 2.74
N ALA A 429 -28.15 1.23 1.84
CA ALA A 429 -28.64 -0.12 1.53
C ALA A 429 -29.40 -0.12 0.19
N THR A 430 -29.20 -1.16 -0.62
CA THR A 430 -29.89 -1.33 -1.91
C THR A 430 -30.94 -2.44 -1.81
N ASN A 431 -32.15 -2.21 -2.32
CA ASN A 431 -33.19 -3.23 -2.33
C ASN A 431 -32.89 -4.36 -3.33
N ALA A 432 -32.90 -5.61 -2.87
CA ALA A 432 -32.69 -6.80 -3.70
C ALA A 432 -33.75 -7.90 -3.45
N SER A 433 -34.94 -7.47 -3.02
CA SER A 433 -36.04 -8.39 -2.64
C SER A 433 -36.57 -9.18 -3.84
N SER A 434 -37.20 -10.33 -3.58
CA SER A 434 -37.67 -11.23 -4.64
C SER A 434 -38.55 -10.52 -5.67
N ALA A 435 -38.41 -10.90 -6.95
CA ALA A 435 -39.32 -10.47 -8.01
C ALA A 435 -40.76 -10.88 -7.68
N GLY A 436 -41.62 -9.90 -7.36
CA GLY A 436 -43.00 -10.11 -6.91
C GLY A 436 -43.30 -9.61 -5.49
N ALA A 437 -42.27 -9.30 -4.70
CA ALA A 437 -42.44 -8.50 -3.49
C ALA A 437 -42.86 -7.06 -3.87
N ASN A 438 -43.73 -6.45 -3.06
CA ASN A 438 -44.19 -5.08 -3.32
C ASN A 438 -43.22 -4.10 -2.67
N VAL A 439 -42.45 -3.39 -3.49
CA VAL A 439 -41.51 -2.36 -3.04
C VAL A 439 -42.28 -1.07 -2.73
N ILE A 440 -42.12 -0.54 -1.51
CA ILE A 440 -42.65 0.77 -1.11
C ILE A 440 -41.61 1.85 -1.45
N ASN A 441 -40.36 1.60 -1.07
CA ASN A 441 -39.16 2.36 -1.38
C ASN A 441 -37.93 1.47 -1.16
N GLU A 442 -36.72 1.99 -1.38
CA GLU A 442 -35.47 1.23 -1.21
C GLU A 442 -35.39 0.54 0.15
N SER A 443 -35.81 1.21 1.22
CA SER A 443 -35.72 0.68 2.59
C SER A 443 -36.92 -0.18 3.03
N SER A 444 -37.96 -0.37 2.21
CA SER A 444 -39.21 -0.99 2.69
C SER A 444 -39.97 -1.79 1.63
N VAL A 445 -40.30 -3.03 1.97
CA VAL A 445 -41.02 -3.98 1.09
C VAL A 445 -42.12 -4.70 1.86
N TRP A 446 -43.12 -5.23 1.15
CA TRP A 446 -44.12 -6.09 1.75
C TRP A 446 -44.58 -7.21 0.82
N PHE A 447 -44.97 -8.35 1.42
CA PHE A 447 -45.59 -9.47 0.72
C PHE A 447 -46.48 -10.27 1.67
N ASN A 448 -47.24 -11.22 1.12
CA ASN A 448 -48.09 -12.09 1.90
C ASN A 448 -47.28 -13.20 2.57
N THR A 449 -47.27 -13.26 3.89
CA THR A 449 -46.56 -14.30 4.69
C THR A 449 -47.49 -15.43 5.14
N GLY A 450 -48.80 -15.28 4.95
CA GLY A 450 -49.80 -16.30 5.28
C GLY A 450 -49.89 -17.44 4.27
N ASP A 451 -49.70 -17.12 3.00
CA ASP A 451 -49.73 -18.00 1.83
C ASP A 451 -48.48 -17.72 0.98
N ASN A 452 -47.30 -17.92 1.56
CA ASN A 452 -46.01 -17.71 0.88
C ASN A 452 -45.34 -19.01 0.45
N HIS A 453 -46.05 -20.14 0.53
CA HIS A 453 -45.45 -21.45 0.26
C HIS A 453 -45.06 -21.62 -1.21
N ASN A 454 -45.94 -21.24 -2.15
CA ASN A 454 -45.68 -21.47 -3.57
C ASN A 454 -44.86 -20.33 -4.21
N GLU A 455 -44.99 -19.14 -3.66
CA GLU A 455 -44.35 -17.92 -4.14
C GLU A 455 -42.93 -17.78 -3.57
N GLY A 456 -42.77 -18.07 -2.27
CA GLY A 456 -41.49 -18.03 -1.56
C GLY A 456 -40.76 -16.70 -1.67
N TYR A 457 -41.47 -15.59 -1.45
CA TYR A 457 -40.89 -14.26 -1.46
C TYR A 457 -39.96 -14.02 -0.27
N VAL A 458 -38.90 -13.23 -0.50
CA VAL A 458 -37.85 -12.85 0.44
C VAL A 458 -37.74 -11.32 0.45
N ALA A 459 -37.69 -10.74 1.65
CA ALA A 459 -37.23 -9.36 1.83
C ALA A 459 -35.70 -9.39 1.91
N ARG A 460 -35.03 -8.64 1.02
CA ARG A 460 -33.57 -8.64 0.89
C ARG A 460 -33.02 -7.25 0.62
N TRP A 461 -31.88 -6.96 1.23
CA TRP A 461 -31.05 -5.79 0.99
C TRP A 461 -29.59 -6.21 0.85
N THR A 462 -28.86 -5.54 -0.05
CA THR A 462 -27.42 -5.72 -0.31
C THR A 462 -26.71 -4.38 -0.21
N GLY A 463 -25.38 -4.37 -0.12
CA GLY A 463 -24.59 -3.16 0.04
C GLY A 463 -24.97 -2.39 1.32
N ILE A 464 -25.37 -3.10 2.38
CA ILE A 464 -25.79 -2.49 3.63
C ILE A 464 -24.55 -1.94 4.32
N GLN A 465 -24.45 -0.63 4.43
CA GLN A 465 -23.51 0.05 5.32
C GLN A 465 -24.24 0.31 6.64
N PRO A 466 -23.83 -0.34 7.76
CA PRO A 466 -24.45 -0.08 9.04
C PRO A 466 -24.14 1.35 9.48
N GLY A 467 -24.91 1.89 10.42
CA GLY A 467 -24.60 3.20 10.98
C GLY A 467 -23.20 3.23 11.62
N ALA A 468 -22.66 4.43 11.85
CA ALA A 468 -21.33 4.64 12.44
C ALA A 468 -21.08 3.93 13.79
N ASP A 469 -22.13 3.48 14.49
CA ASP A 469 -22.05 2.68 15.72
C ASP A 469 -21.96 1.16 15.47
N GLY A 470 -21.90 0.72 14.22
CA GLY A 470 -21.81 -0.68 13.82
C GLY A 470 -23.13 -1.43 13.98
N SER A 471 -24.25 -0.75 13.78
CA SER A 471 -25.59 -1.34 13.94
C SER A 471 -26.53 -1.05 12.77
N PHE A 472 -27.53 -1.92 12.59
CA PHE A 472 -28.73 -1.62 11.81
C PHE A 472 -29.93 -2.43 12.31
N THR A 473 -31.15 -2.02 11.95
CA THR A 473 -32.39 -2.69 12.36
C THR A 473 -33.26 -3.07 11.16
N VAL A 474 -33.82 -4.29 11.19
CA VAL A 474 -34.91 -4.68 10.31
C VAL A 474 -36.18 -4.87 11.13
N ARG A 475 -37.22 -4.12 10.80
CA ARG A 475 -38.54 -4.19 11.43
C ARG A 475 -39.52 -5.00 10.60
N ALA A 476 -40.23 -5.93 11.24
CA ALA A 476 -41.40 -6.60 10.68
C ALA A 476 -42.69 -6.13 11.37
N GLU A 477 -43.69 -5.73 10.59
CA GLU A 477 -45.00 -5.28 11.08
C GLU A 477 -46.11 -5.54 10.05
N ALA A 478 -47.38 -5.30 10.41
CA ALA A 478 -48.49 -5.44 9.47
C ALA A 478 -48.49 -4.30 8.43
N GLN A 479 -48.65 -4.63 7.15
CA GLN A 479 -48.69 -3.62 6.07
C GLN A 479 -49.98 -2.77 6.06
N ASP A 480 -51.14 -3.34 6.44
CA ASP A 480 -52.43 -2.65 6.38
C ASP A 480 -52.98 -2.34 7.80
N PRO A 481 -53.17 -1.06 8.17
CA PRO A 481 -53.70 -0.67 9.48
C PRO A 481 -55.23 -0.85 9.63
N VAL A 482 -55.96 -1.13 8.54
CA VAL A 482 -57.44 -1.20 8.52
C VAL A 482 -57.95 -2.64 8.56
N ALA A 483 -57.10 -3.59 8.21
CA ALA A 483 -57.39 -5.00 8.25
C ALA A 483 -57.30 -5.50 9.72
N GLU A 484 -58.34 -6.17 10.22
CA GLU A 484 -58.46 -6.68 11.60
C GLU A 484 -57.46 -7.85 11.90
N TYR A 485 -56.28 -7.85 11.26
CA TYR A 485 -55.63 -9.07 10.82
C TYR A 485 -54.14 -9.16 11.19
N ARG A 486 -53.87 -10.31 11.81
CA ARG A 486 -52.62 -11.04 11.97
C ARG A 486 -51.70 -10.98 10.75
N ALA A 487 -50.39 -10.90 10.98
CA ALA A 487 -49.31 -11.11 10.02
C ALA A 487 -48.20 -11.93 10.72
N TYR A 488 -47.24 -12.44 9.95
CA TYR A 488 -46.15 -13.29 10.43
C TYR A 488 -44.82 -12.54 10.25
N SER A 489 -43.99 -12.47 11.29
CA SER A 489 -42.74 -11.68 11.28
C SER A 489 -41.56 -12.45 10.66
N PHE A 490 -40.45 -12.61 11.39
CA PHE A 490 -39.29 -13.40 10.99
C PHE A 490 -39.51 -14.87 11.36
N ASP A 491 -39.55 -15.77 10.37
CA ASP A 491 -39.39 -17.22 10.63
C ASP A 491 -37.88 -17.56 10.59
N VAL A 492 -37.16 -17.01 9.60
CA VAL A 492 -35.71 -17.20 9.42
C VAL A 492 -35.03 -15.90 8.95
N PHE A 493 -33.73 -15.79 9.16
CA PHE A 493 -32.91 -14.78 8.48
C PHE A 493 -31.52 -15.30 8.08
N MET A 494 -30.91 -14.58 7.15
CA MET A 494 -29.52 -14.70 6.72
C MET A 494 -28.87 -13.32 6.82
N LEU A 495 -27.66 -13.27 7.37
CA LEU A 495 -26.77 -12.10 7.30
C LEU A 495 -25.43 -12.56 6.73
N THR A 496 -24.98 -11.89 5.69
CA THR A 496 -23.68 -12.12 5.06
C THR A 496 -22.87 -10.83 5.14
N GLU A 497 -21.64 -10.91 5.63
CA GLU A 497 -20.64 -9.88 5.35
C GLU A 497 -20.23 -10.02 3.90
N GLU A 498 -20.46 -8.96 3.11
CA GLU A 498 -20.12 -8.98 1.70
C GLU A 498 -18.62 -8.98 1.57
N VAL A 499 -18.10 -10.01 0.91
CA VAL A 499 -16.72 -10.03 0.48
C VAL A 499 -16.57 -8.90 -0.52
N HIS A 500 -15.88 -7.83 -0.09
CA HIS A 500 -15.31 -6.90 -1.03
C HIS A 500 -14.31 -7.72 -1.84
N THR A 501 -14.70 -8.11 -3.04
CA THR A 501 -13.70 -8.17 -4.10
C THR A 501 -13.40 -6.69 -4.34
N PRO A 502 -12.17 -6.21 -4.07
CA PRO A 502 -11.75 -4.93 -4.60
C PRO A 502 -12.23 -4.90 -6.05
N SER A 503 -12.94 -3.84 -6.44
CA SER A 503 -13.40 -3.70 -7.81
C SER A 503 -12.18 -3.94 -8.69
N VAL A 504 -12.15 -5.07 -9.40
CA VAL A 504 -11.19 -5.25 -10.47
C VAL A 504 -11.54 -4.12 -11.41
N GLY A 505 -10.71 -3.06 -11.37
CA GLY A 505 -10.92 -1.88 -12.17
C GLY A 505 -11.26 -2.32 -13.58
N TRP A 506 -12.36 -1.80 -14.13
CA TRP A 506 -12.79 -2.25 -15.43
C TRP A 506 -11.89 -1.65 -16.50
N VAL A 507 -11.72 -2.41 -17.59
CA VAL A 507 -11.01 -1.96 -18.78
C VAL A 507 -12.01 -1.85 -19.92
N ALA A 508 -12.05 -0.72 -20.60
CA ALA A 508 -12.89 -0.49 -21.77
C ALA A 508 -12.03 -0.11 -22.98
N TYR A 509 -12.19 -0.85 -24.06
CA TYR A 509 -11.61 -0.51 -25.37
C TYR A 509 -12.69 0.02 -26.30
N ASN A 510 -12.31 0.98 -27.13
CA ASN A 510 -13.19 1.51 -28.18
C ASN A 510 -12.48 1.62 -29.53
N ASP A 511 -13.18 1.13 -30.55
CA ASP A 511 -12.90 1.41 -31.95
C ASP A 511 -13.69 2.67 -32.37
N MET A 512 -12.95 3.73 -32.69
CA MET A 512 -13.51 5.06 -33.01
C MET A 512 -13.93 5.24 -34.46
N ASN A 513 -13.63 4.27 -35.33
CA ASN A 513 -13.99 4.33 -36.74
C ASN A 513 -14.33 2.93 -37.29
N PRO A 514 -15.38 2.30 -36.76
CA PRO A 514 -15.72 0.94 -37.12
C PRO A 514 -16.19 0.85 -38.58
N HIS A 515 -15.57 -0.01 -39.37
CA HIS A 515 -15.98 -0.34 -40.74
C HIS A 515 -16.64 -1.73 -40.79
N THR A 516 -17.43 -1.95 -41.86
CA THR A 516 -18.05 -3.26 -42.08
C THR A 516 -16.96 -4.31 -42.34
N GLY A 517 -16.79 -5.23 -41.38
CA GLY A 517 -15.85 -6.36 -41.49
C GLY A 517 -14.64 -6.30 -40.55
N ASP A 518 -14.56 -5.31 -39.66
CA ASP A 518 -13.45 -5.16 -38.72
C ASP A 518 -13.26 -6.38 -37.84
N ALA A 519 -11.98 -6.67 -37.55
CA ALA A 519 -11.55 -7.87 -36.83
C ALA A 519 -11.36 -7.62 -35.32
N ASN A 520 -12.18 -6.75 -34.73
CA ASN A 520 -12.14 -6.44 -33.30
C ASN A 520 -12.31 -7.68 -32.42
N ALA A 521 -11.66 -7.68 -31.26
CA ALA A 521 -11.92 -8.64 -30.20
C ALA A 521 -13.37 -8.52 -29.69
N ALA A 522 -13.84 -9.56 -28.99
CA ALA A 522 -15.13 -9.50 -28.31
C ALA A 522 -15.13 -8.37 -27.26
N ASN A 523 -16.30 -7.78 -26.99
CA ASN A 523 -16.51 -6.75 -25.96
C ASN A 523 -15.78 -5.41 -26.19
N VAL A 524 -15.37 -5.12 -27.43
CA VAL A 524 -14.90 -3.78 -27.82
C VAL A 524 -16.10 -2.90 -28.16
N THR A 525 -16.13 -1.69 -27.60
CA THR A 525 -17.19 -0.72 -27.89
C THR A 525 -16.99 -0.17 -29.31
N THR A 526 -18.06 -0.12 -30.11
CA THR A 526 -18.03 0.48 -31.46
C THR A 526 -18.80 1.80 -31.40
N PHE A 527 -18.07 2.89 -31.19
CA PHE A 527 -18.61 4.24 -31.08
C PHE A 527 -17.75 5.15 -31.95
N ASP A 528 -18.37 5.97 -32.79
CA ASP A 528 -17.66 6.92 -33.66
C ASP A 528 -18.11 8.36 -33.37
N TYR A 529 -17.40 9.32 -33.98
CA TYR A 529 -17.67 10.75 -33.83
C TYR A 529 -19.02 11.23 -34.41
N THR A 530 -19.78 10.36 -35.08
CA THR A 530 -21.11 10.66 -35.63
C THR A 530 -22.26 10.10 -34.78
N ALA A 531 -21.95 9.21 -33.85
CA ALA A 531 -22.91 8.64 -32.90
C ALA A 531 -23.25 9.64 -31.77
N VAL A 532 -24.50 9.61 -31.31
CA VAL A 532 -25.02 10.61 -30.37
C VAL A 532 -24.58 10.37 -28.93
N ASN A 533 -24.42 9.10 -28.49
CA ASN A 533 -23.90 8.62 -27.20
C ASN A 533 -23.79 7.09 -27.23
N ALA A 534 -22.78 6.49 -26.56
CA ALA A 534 -22.69 5.05 -26.34
C ALA A 534 -22.24 4.71 -24.90
N ALA A 535 -22.79 3.63 -24.33
CA ALA A 535 -22.28 3.09 -23.07
C ALA A 535 -21.02 2.26 -23.35
N LEU A 536 -19.99 2.42 -22.52
CA LEU A 536 -18.81 1.56 -22.58
C LEU A 536 -19.14 0.17 -22.06
N VAL A 537 -18.32 -0.81 -22.46
CA VAL A 537 -18.45 -2.20 -22.06
C VAL A 537 -17.13 -2.65 -21.42
N ASN A 538 -17.22 -3.38 -20.31
CA ASN A 538 -16.07 -4.00 -19.69
C ASN A 538 -15.51 -5.08 -20.63
N TYR A 539 -14.25 -4.96 -21.02
CA TYR A 539 -13.60 -5.89 -21.93
C TYR A 539 -13.53 -7.31 -21.38
N GLY A 540 -13.24 -7.45 -20.08
CA GLY A 540 -13.08 -8.75 -19.41
C GLY A 540 -14.39 -9.52 -19.26
N THR A 541 -15.49 -8.83 -18.93
CA THR A 541 -16.78 -9.47 -18.63
C THR A 541 -17.82 -9.35 -19.75
N GLY A 542 -17.74 -8.30 -20.56
CA GLY A 542 -18.75 -7.94 -21.55
C GLY A 542 -19.95 -7.18 -20.98
N ASP A 543 -19.90 -6.81 -19.70
CA ASP A 543 -21.00 -6.09 -19.05
C ASP A 543 -20.98 -4.59 -19.40
N PRO A 544 -22.15 -3.94 -19.51
CA PRO A 544 -22.23 -2.49 -19.67
C PRO A 544 -21.65 -1.78 -18.44
N LEU A 545 -20.88 -0.73 -18.68
CA LEU A 545 -20.31 0.14 -17.66
C LEU A 545 -21.23 1.35 -17.39
N PRO A 546 -21.14 1.97 -16.20
CA PRO A 546 -21.87 3.21 -15.91
C PRO A 546 -21.36 4.41 -16.71
N VAL A 547 -20.22 4.27 -17.39
CA VAL A 547 -19.60 5.34 -18.19
C VAL A 547 -20.22 5.44 -19.58
N THR A 548 -20.57 6.67 -19.97
CA THR A 548 -21.05 6.99 -21.32
C THR A 548 -19.97 7.77 -22.07
N VAL A 549 -19.73 7.41 -23.32
CA VAL A 549 -18.88 8.16 -24.22
C VAL A 549 -19.73 8.93 -25.24
N SER A 550 -19.37 10.20 -25.44
CA SER A 550 -20.01 11.10 -26.40
C SER A 550 -18.95 11.80 -27.25
N GLY A 551 -19.34 12.23 -28.46
CA GLY A 551 -18.40 12.73 -29.45
C GLY A 551 -18.97 13.96 -30.16
N THR A 552 -18.16 15.00 -30.29
CA THR A 552 -18.51 16.22 -31.03
C THR A 552 -17.42 16.54 -32.05
N THR A 553 -17.85 16.85 -33.27
CA THR A 553 -16.97 17.26 -34.36
C THR A 553 -17.24 18.71 -34.76
N ILE A 554 -16.18 19.51 -34.87
CA ILE A 554 -16.25 20.91 -35.31
C ILE A 554 -15.55 21.01 -36.68
N GLY A 555 -16.27 21.45 -37.73
CA GLY A 555 -15.68 21.78 -39.04
C GLY A 555 -16.12 20.96 -40.25
N GLY A 556 -16.89 19.87 -40.08
CA GLY A 556 -17.54 19.08 -41.15
C GLY A 556 -16.80 17.80 -41.60
N TYR A 557 -17.49 16.66 -41.60
CA TYR A 557 -16.96 15.29 -41.86
C TYR A 557 -17.00 14.90 -43.34
N ASP A 558 -15.91 14.29 -43.86
CA ASP A 558 -15.90 13.62 -45.17
C ASP A 558 -15.96 12.08 -45.01
N PRO A 559 -17.15 11.47 -45.04
CA PRO A 559 -17.31 10.01 -45.01
C PRO A 559 -16.72 9.29 -46.23
N ALA A 560 -16.35 10.00 -47.30
CA ALA A 560 -15.97 9.40 -48.56
C ALA A 560 -14.47 9.03 -48.66
N HIS A 561 -13.67 9.32 -47.63
CA HIS A 561 -12.22 9.03 -47.58
C HIS A 561 -11.78 8.28 -46.30
N PRO A 562 -12.32 7.08 -45.98
CA PRO A 562 -11.62 6.18 -45.07
C PRO A 562 -10.28 5.81 -45.72
N THR A 563 -9.17 6.19 -45.09
CA THR A 563 -7.84 5.77 -45.53
C THR A 563 -7.45 4.46 -44.85
N ASN A 564 -6.77 3.58 -45.57
CA ASN A 564 -6.21 2.35 -45.01
C ASN A 564 -5.17 2.71 -43.94
N GLY A 565 -5.54 2.58 -42.68
CA GLY A 565 -4.63 2.44 -41.56
C GLY A 565 -3.97 1.05 -41.54
N GLY A 566 -3.01 0.85 -40.65
CA GLY A 566 -2.36 -0.44 -40.42
C GLY A 566 -2.50 -0.89 -38.97
N GLN A 567 -2.16 -2.15 -38.71
CA GLN A 567 -2.02 -2.66 -37.34
C GLN A 567 -0.61 -2.41 -36.84
N ALA A 568 -0.45 -2.03 -35.57
CA ALA A 568 0.88 -1.80 -35.00
C ALA A 568 1.72 -3.09 -34.98
N ALA A 569 3.04 -2.95 -35.05
CA ALA A 569 3.98 -4.05 -34.94
C ALA A 569 4.07 -4.57 -33.48
N ALA A 570 4.29 -5.87 -33.31
CA ALA A 570 4.52 -6.46 -32.00
C ALA A 570 5.79 -5.89 -31.34
N GLY A 571 5.73 -5.64 -30.02
CA GLY A 571 6.83 -5.03 -29.26
C GLY A 571 6.91 -3.50 -29.38
N THR A 572 5.84 -2.87 -29.89
CA THR A 572 5.66 -1.42 -29.81
C THR A 572 4.52 -1.12 -28.84
N GLU A 573 4.55 0.02 -28.16
CA GLU A 573 3.58 0.32 -27.10
C GLU A 573 2.12 0.29 -27.59
N ALA A 574 1.83 0.87 -28.76
CA ALA A 574 0.51 0.74 -29.38
C ALA A 574 0.16 -0.71 -29.75
N GLY A 575 1.13 -1.53 -30.16
CA GLY A 575 0.93 -2.95 -30.43
C GLY A 575 0.63 -3.75 -29.17
N ASP A 576 1.26 -3.41 -28.06
CA ASP A 576 1.07 -4.09 -26.78
C ASP A 576 -0.28 -3.70 -26.15
N VAL A 577 -0.72 -2.44 -26.32
CA VAL A 577 -1.99 -1.93 -25.79
C VAL A 577 -3.21 -2.30 -26.66
N PHE A 578 -3.13 -2.12 -27.98
CA PHE A 578 -4.28 -2.28 -28.89
C PHE A 578 -4.25 -3.55 -29.74
N GLY A 579 -3.20 -4.35 -29.59
CA GLY A 579 -3.01 -5.64 -30.25
C GLY A 579 -2.19 -5.51 -31.54
N PRO A 580 -1.18 -6.37 -31.76
CA PRO A 580 -0.37 -6.33 -32.97
C PRO A 580 -1.03 -7.04 -34.15
N ALA A 581 -0.39 -6.94 -35.32
CA ALA A 581 -0.81 -7.64 -36.54
C ALA A 581 -1.00 -9.16 -36.30
N GLY A 582 -2.25 -9.63 -36.42
CA GLY A 582 -2.63 -11.04 -36.34
C GLY A 582 -3.41 -11.46 -35.08
N SER A 583 -3.38 -10.67 -34.00
CA SER A 583 -4.14 -10.94 -32.76
C SER A 583 -5.11 -9.84 -32.34
N VAL A 584 -5.02 -8.64 -32.93
CA VAL A 584 -5.94 -7.48 -32.90
C VAL A 584 -6.93 -7.44 -31.72
N ILE A 585 -6.72 -6.50 -30.79
CA ILE A 585 -7.74 -6.14 -29.78
C ILE A 585 -8.70 -5.12 -30.40
N VAL A 586 -8.17 -3.99 -30.89
CA VAL A 586 -8.91 -2.96 -31.63
C VAL A 586 -8.37 -2.82 -33.05
N ASP A 587 -9.26 -2.70 -34.03
CA ASP A 587 -8.92 -2.62 -35.43
C ASP A 587 -8.50 -1.19 -35.83
N LEU A 588 -7.18 -0.94 -35.86
CA LEU A 588 -6.60 0.36 -36.22
C LEU A 588 -6.54 0.60 -37.74
N GLN A 589 -7.07 -0.33 -38.56
CA GLN A 589 -6.98 -0.24 -40.02
C GLN A 589 -7.87 0.84 -40.65
N ASN A 590 -8.73 1.48 -39.87
CA ASN A 590 -9.63 2.52 -40.35
C ASN A 590 -9.30 3.87 -39.69
N THR A 591 -8.97 4.87 -40.50
CA THR A 591 -8.74 6.26 -40.02
C THR A 591 -9.53 7.27 -40.83
N ILE A 592 -9.88 8.39 -40.19
CA ILE A 592 -10.63 9.50 -40.81
C ILE A 592 -9.67 10.64 -41.16
N GLU A 593 -9.59 10.99 -42.45
CA GLU A 593 -8.83 12.17 -42.92
C GLU A 593 -9.58 13.47 -42.61
N LEU A 594 -8.86 14.46 -42.11
CA LEU A 594 -9.40 15.79 -41.85
C LEU A 594 -9.22 16.68 -43.09
N ASP A 595 -10.30 17.21 -43.65
CA ASP A 595 -10.32 17.84 -44.98
C ASP A 595 -10.21 19.39 -44.97
N ALA A 596 -10.33 20.05 -43.81
CA ALA A 596 -10.33 21.51 -43.66
C ALA A 596 -9.51 22.02 -42.46
N ALA A 597 -8.94 23.22 -42.60
CA ALA A 597 -7.95 23.82 -41.69
C ALA A 597 -8.43 24.31 -40.31
N ASN A 598 -9.54 23.79 -39.77
CA ASN A 598 -10.05 24.15 -38.44
C ASN A 598 -10.88 22.99 -37.85
N TRP A 599 -10.36 21.77 -37.91
CA TRP A 599 -11.08 20.58 -37.44
C TRP A 599 -10.64 20.15 -36.05
N GLU A 600 -11.63 19.94 -35.17
CA GLU A 600 -11.45 19.46 -33.81
C GLU A 600 -12.45 18.33 -33.54
N ASN A 601 -11.98 17.28 -32.86
CA ASN A 601 -12.83 16.26 -32.27
C ASN A 601 -12.70 16.32 -30.76
N ILE A 602 -13.83 16.26 -30.08
CA ILE A 602 -13.89 16.18 -28.63
C ILE A 602 -14.65 14.92 -28.28
N ILE A 603 -14.02 14.06 -27.49
CA ILE A 603 -14.69 12.92 -26.87
C ILE A 603 -14.86 13.25 -25.41
N THR A 604 -16.07 13.10 -24.89
CA THR A 604 -16.36 13.31 -23.47
C THR A 604 -16.74 11.98 -22.86
N PHE A 605 -16.14 11.69 -21.71
CA PHE A 605 -16.50 10.60 -20.84
C PHE A 605 -17.37 11.16 -19.73
N ASP A 606 -18.60 10.66 -19.63
CA ASP A 606 -19.62 11.11 -18.68
C ASP A 606 -19.98 9.97 -17.71
N ASN A 607 -20.44 10.35 -16.51
CA ASN A 607 -20.82 9.44 -15.42
C ASN A 607 -19.65 8.60 -14.88
N LEU A 608 -18.45 9.17 -14.87
CA LEU A 608 -17.33 8.66 -14.08
C LEU A 608 -17.58 8.96 -12.60
N ASP A 609 -17.02 8.14 -11.73
CA ASP A 609 -17.06 8.36 -10.29
C ASP A 609 -15.92 9.33 -9.92
N PRO A 610 -16.22 10.53 -9.39
CA PRO A 610 -15.18 11.48 -8.96
C PRO A 610 -14.30 10.96 -7.81
N ALA A 611 -14.73 9.89 -7.11
CA ALA A 611 -13.94 9.23 -6.09
C ALA A 611 -12.98 8.17 -6.65
N LYS A 612 -12.98 7.93 -7.96
CA LYS A 612 -12.11 6.96 -8.63
C LYS A 612 -11.07 7.65 -9.51
N GLN A 613 -9.94 6.97 -9.70
CA GLN A 613 -8.90 7.32 -10.67
C GLN A 613 -9.00 6.47 -11.92
N TYR A 614 -8.57 7.06 -13.03
CA TYR A 614 -8.61 6.45 -14.35
C TYR A 614 -7.27 6.55 -15.08
N SER A 615 -6.99 5.59 -15.96
CA SER A 615 -5.92 5.64 -16.95
C SER A 615 -6.55 5.69 -18.35
N ILE A 616 -6.06 6.58 -19.20
CA ILE A 616 -6.52 6.75 -20.59
C ILE A 616 -5.33 6.67 -21.53
N THR A 617 -5.37 5.70 -22.44
CA THR A 617 -4.39 5.52 -23.52
C THR A 617 -5.07 5.68 -24.87
N LEU A 618 -4.40 6.38 -25.78
CA LEU A 618 -4.99 6.90 -27.01
C LEU A 618 -4.01 6.74 -28.17
N THR A 619 -4.48 6.29 -29.33
CA THR A 619 -3.61 6.17 -30.53
C THR A 619 -4.33 6.49 -31.84
N ALA A 620 -3.52 6.71 -32.88
CA ALA A 620 -3.93 6.89 -34.27
C ALA A 620 -2.90 6.22 -35.17
N ASN A 621 -3.34 5.44 -36.17
CA ASN A 621 -2.41 4.73 -37.04
C ASN A 621 -2.74 4.86 -38.54
N ARG A 622 -1.88 5.56 -39.26
CA ARG A 622 -1.79 5.51 -40.72
C ARG A 622 -0.57 4.69 -41.13
N ASP A 623 -0.76 3.74 -42.04
CA ASP A 623 0.34 2.92 -42.58
C ASP A 623 0.90 3.52 -43.87
N ASN A 624 1.72 4.57 -43.75
CA ASN A 624 2.42 5.10 -44.92
C ASN A 624 3.78 5.77 -44.60
N PRO A 625 4.91 5.16 -45.00
CA PRO A 625 6.25 5.67 -44.68
C PRO A 625 6.54 7.04 -45.31
N ASP A 626 5.89 7.42 -46.40
CA ASP A 626 6.09 8.73 -47.04
C ASP A 626 5.56 9.90 -46.19
N TYR A 627 4.76 9.60 -45.16
CA TYR A 627 4.15 10.59 -44.27
C TYR A 627 4.65 10.53 -42.82
N ALA A 628 5.72 9.77 -42.53
CA ALA A 628 6.28 9.60 -41.18
C ALA A 628 6.58 10.92 -40.46
N ASP A 629 6.98 11.96 -41.21
CA ASP A 629 7.36 13.27 -40.67
C ASP A 629 6.39 14.42 -41.06
N GLN A 630 5.18 14.11 -41.55
CA GLN A 630 4.30 15.10 -42.20
C GLN A 630 2.87 15.18 -41.66
N ARG A 631 2.56 14.52 -40.53
CA ARG A 631 1.18 14.34 -40.02
C ARG A 631 1.18 14.23 -38.49
N TYR A 632 1.07 15.35 -37.79
CA TYR A 632 0.99 15.37 -36.31
C TYR A 632 -0.44 15.67 -35.85
N ALA A 633 -0.88 14.95 -34.83
CA ALA A 633 -2.10 15.24 -34.09
C ALA A 633 -1.73 15.78 -32.71
N ARG A 634 -2.36 16.88 -32.30
CA ARG A 634 -2.32 17.36 -30.91
C ARG A 634 -3.51 16.80 -30.16
N VAL A 635 -3.25 16.17 -29.02
CA VAL A 635 -4.25 15.58 -28.13
C VAL A 635 -4.16 16.30 -26.79
N THR A 636 -5.29 16.75 -26.27
CA THR A 636 -5.39 17.51 -25.01
C THR A 636 -6.46 16.90 -24.12
N ILE A 637 -6.15 16.62 -22.85
CA ILE A 637 -7.14 16.28 -21.83
C ILE A 637 -7.73 17.56 -21.23
N GLU A 638 -9.05 17.63 -21.11
CA GLU A 638 -9.79 18.81 -20.66
C GLU A 638 -10.80 18.42 -19.57
N GLY A 639 -10.89 19.22 -18.51
CA GLY A 639 -11.90 19.03 -17.46
C GLY A 639 -11.60 17.91 -16.46
N ALA A 640 -10.44 17.25 -16.53
CA ALA A 640 -9.94 16.39 -15.46
C ALA A 640 -9.33 17.24 -14.33
N ASP A 641 -9.55 16.83 -13.08
CA ASP A 641 -9.08 17.56 -11.89
C ASP A 641 -7.60 17.24 -11.58
N THR A 642 -7.19 15.99 -11.76
CA THR A 642 -5.80 15.51 -11.67
C THR A 642 -5.45 14.63 -12.87
N TYR A 643 -4.17 14.58 -13.24
CA TYR A 643 -3.63 13.68 -14.27
C TYR A 643 -2.09 13.72 -14.26
N VAL A 644 -1.45 12.59 -14.60
CA VAL A 644 -0.02 12.45 -14.86
C VAL A 644 0.18 12.06 -16.32
N ASN A 645 1.13 12.70 -17.00
CA ASN A 645 1.43 12.38 -18.40
C ASN A 645 2.48 11.26 -18.48
N GLU A 646 2.11 10.15 -19.09
CA GLU A 646 2.97 8.98 -19.30
C GLU A 646 3.06 8.60 -20.78
N SER A 647 2.96 9.59 -21.67
CA SER A 647 2.97 9.33 -23.11
C SER A 647 4.29 8.71 -23.57
N SER A 648 4.22 7.89 -24.63
CA SER A 648 5.39 7.19 -25.18
C SER A 648 6.57 8.13 -25.52
N SER A 649 7.80 7.63 -25.42
CA SER A 649 9.04 8.43 -25.55
C SER A 649 9.23 9.17 -26.88
N GLY A 650 8.46 8.85 -27.93
CA GLY A 650 8.46 9.55 -29.22
C GLY A 650 7.39 10.63 -29.38
N VAL A 651 6.65 10.93 -28.32
CA VAL A 651 5.61 11.97 -28.27
C VAL A 651 6.22 13.29 -27.81
N VAL A 652 5.82 14.38 -28.46
CA VAL A 652 6.17 15.75 -28.05
C VAL A 652 5.19 16.20 -26.97
N VAL A 653 5.65 16.44 -25.76
CA VAL A 653 4.83 17.03 -24.69
C VAL A 653 4.77 18.53 -24.87
N ASN A 654 3.58 19.08 -25.16
CA ASN A 654 3.37 20.53 -25.28
C ASN A 654 3.12 21.17 -23.91
N SER A 655 2.40 20.46 -23.05
CA SER A 655 2.05 20.76 -21.65
C SER A 655 1.59 19.48 -20.95
N PRO A 656 1.46 19.43 -19.61
CA PRO A 656 1.01 18.22 -18.91
C PRO A 656 -0.30 17.63 -19.45
N ASP A 657 -1.24 18.49 -19.83
CA ASP A 657 -2.52 18.14 -20.44
C ASP A 657 -2.49 17.95 -21.95
N SER A 658 -1.40 18.30 -22.66
CA SER A 658 -1.39 18.34 -24.13
C SER A 658 -0.13 17.73 -24.74
N VAL A 659 -0.31 16.79 -25.65
CA VAL A 659 0.78 16.11 -26.36
C VAL A 659 0.59 16.11 -27.86
N SER A 660 1.65 15.87 -28.60
CA SER A 660 1.64 15.79 -30.06
C SER A 660 2.52 14.67 -30.57
N PHE A 661 1.97 13.82 -31.43
CA PHE A 661 2.72 12.69 -31.98
C PHE A 661 2.42 12.48 -33.46
N SER A 662 3.39 11.88 -34.15
CA SER A 662 3.25 11.57 -35.57
C SER A 662 2.36 10.34 -35.75
N ILE A 663 1.36 10.48 -36.62
CA ILE A 663 0.38 9.42 -36.91
C ILE A 663 0.63 8.75 -38.27
N GLY A 664 1.60 9.27 -39.05
CA GLY A 664 1.80 8.91 -40.45
C GLY A 664 2.47 7.55 -40.70
N TYR A 665 3.27 7.07 -39.75
CA TYR A 665 3.97 5.77 -39.81
C TYR A 665 3.90 5.02 -38.48
N ASN A 666 2.77 5.17 -37.78
CA ASN A 666 2.62 4.68 -36.41
C ASN A 666 2.52 3.15 -36.30
N THR A 667 2.39 2.46 -37.44
CA THR A 667 2.47 0.99 -37.55
C THR A 667 3.83 0.45 -37.08
N VAL A 668 4.90 1.23 -37.25
CA VAL A 668 6.27 0.85 -36.84
C VAL A 668 6.68 1.55 -35.55
N ASN A 669 6.29 2.82 -35.39
CA ASN A 669 6.71 3.63 -34.24
C ASN A 669 5.91 3.32 -32.96
N GLY A 670 4.62 2.98 -33.12
CA GLY A 670 3.71 2.59 -32.03
C GLY A 670 3.52 3.62 -30.92
N TYR A 671 3.59 4.91 -31.25
CA TYR A 671 3.38 5.99 -30.31
C TYR A 671 1.94 6.03 -29.79
N VAL A 672 1.81 6.29 -28.49
CA VAL A 672 0.53 6.50 -27.79
C VAL A 672 0.59 7.78 -26.96
N ALA A 673 -0.55 8.46 -26.86
CA ALA A 673 -0.77 9.46 -25.84
C ALA A 673 -1.39 8.77 -24.62
N LYS A 674 -0.84 9.01 -23.43
CA LYS A 674 -1.26 8.34 -22.19
C LYS A 674 -1.28 9.31 -21.03
N TRP A 675 -2.37 9.23 -20.26
CA TRP A 675 -2.49 9.86 -18.95
C TRP A 675 -2.95 8.87 -17.90
N THR A 676 -2.34 8.92 -16.72
CA THR A 676 -2.67 8.15 -15.51
C THR A 676 -3.14 9.08 -14.40
N ASP A 677 -3.63 8.52 -13.29
CA ASP A 677 -4.17 9.26 -12.14
C ASP A 677 -5.23 10.30 -12.51
N VAL A 678 -5.98 10.00 -13.58
CA VAL A 678 -6.99 10.91 -14.12
C VAL A 678 -8.19 10.87 -13.20
N THR A 679 -8.53 12.01 -12.59
CA THR A 679 -9.81 12.17 -11.89
C THR A 679 -10.76 12.98 -12.76
N SER A 680 -12.01 12.53 -12.84
CA SER A 680 -13.03 13.34 -13.49
C SER A 680 -13.24 14.65 -12.75
N GLY A 681 -13.69 15.69 -13.44
CA GLY A 681 -14.20 16.87 -12.76
C GLY A 681 -15.32 16.54 -11.79
N ALA A 682 -15.64 17.46 -10.88
CA ALA A 682 -16.70 17.29 -9.88
C ALA A 682 -18.10 16.92 -10.46
N ASP A 683 -18.33 17.08 -11.76
CA ASP A 683 -19.55 16.66 -12.45
C ASP A 683 -19.50 15.21 -12.99
N GLY A 684 -18.43 14.47 -12.72
CA GLY A 684 -18.23 13.10 -13.19
C GLY A 684 -17.84 13.03 -14.67
N SER A 685 -17.21 14.08 -15.20
CA SER A 685 -16.81 14.12 -16.61
C SER A 685 -15.37 14.60 -16.85
N PHE A 686 -14.76 14.11 -17.92
CA PHE A 686 -13.59 14.75 -18.55
C PHE A 686 -13.64 14.52 -20.07
N ALA A 687 -12.88 15.29 -20.83
CA ALA A 687 -12.86 15.24 -22.27
C ALA A 687 -11.45 15.11 -22.85
N ILE A 688 -11.38 14.55 -24.06
CA ILE A 688 -10.17 14.47 -24.88
C ILE A 688 -10.44 15.25 -26.16
N ARG A 689 -9.68 16.33 -26.37
CA ARG A 689 -9.67 17.11 -27.61
C ARG A 689 -8.53 16.64 -28.51
N SER A 690 -8.84 16.32 -29.75
CA SER A 690 -7.86 16.05 -30.81
C SER A 690 -7.97 17.07 -31.94
N GLN A 691 -6.84 17.67 -32.33
CA GLN A 691 -6.77 18.73 -33.32
C GLN A 691 -5.46 18.70 -34.12
N TRP A 692 -5.37 19.56 -35.15
CA TRP A 692 -4.14 19.74 -35.92
C TRP A 692 -3.07 20.42 -35.07
N ASP A 693 -1.82 19.95 -35.20
CA ASP A 693 -0.68 20.70 -34.69
C ASP A 693 0.01 21.49 -35.81
N ASP A 694 -0.45 22.73 -36.02
CA ASP A 694 0.14 23.65 -37.01
C ASP A 694 1.57 24.11 -36.65
N SER A 695 2.06 23.79 -35.43
CA SER A 695 3.43 24.08 -35.04
C SER A 695 4.45 23.06 -35.58
N GLN A 696 3.98 21.92 -36.11
CA GLN A 696 4.83 20.84 -36.63
C GLN A 696 4.97 20.86 -38.17
N PRO A 697 6.06 20.32 -38.75
CA PRO A 697 6.30 20.35 -40.20
C PRO A 697 5.31 19.49 -41.01
N GLY A 698 4.68 20.08 -42.04
CA GLY A 698 3.78 19.39 -42.97
C GLY A 698 2.39 19.09 -42.37
N THR A 699 1.33 19.73 -42.87
CA THR A 699 0.03 19.69 -42.17
C THR A 699 -1.10 19.08 -42.98
N LYS A 700 -1.55 17.91 -42.52
CA LYS A 700 -2.95 17.43 -42.51
C LYS A 700 -3.05 16.48 -41.32
N GLY A 701 -4.01 16.65 -40.42
CA GLY A 701 -4.23 15.74 -39.29
C GLY A 701 -5.18 14.59 -39.65
N TYR A 702 -5.19 13.54 -38.84
CA TYR A 702 -6.21 12.48 -38.81
C TYR A 702 -6.85 12.47 -37.42
N ALA A 703 -8.12 12.05 -37.33
CA ALA A 703 -8.76 11.83 -36.04
C ALA A 703 -8.15 10.62 -35.32
N MET A 704 -8.32 10.54 -33.99
CA MET A 704 -7.91 9.37 -33.22
C MET A 704 -8.69 8.13 -33.67
N SER A 705 -8.03 6.97 -33.70
CA SER A 705 -8.64 5.71 -34.18
C SER A 705 -9.02 4.74 -33.07
N ALA A 706 -8.35 4.77 -31.92
CA ALA A 706 -8.71 3.93 -30.77
C ALA A 706 -8.32 4.54 -29.42
N PHE A 707 -9.06 4.14 -28.38
CA PHE A 707 -8.72 4.43 -26.99
C PHE A 707 -8.93 3.22 -26.07
N LYS A 708 -8.18 3.20 -24.97
CA LYS A 708 -8.32 2.31 -23.83
C LYS A 708 -8.53 3.16 -22.58
N LEU A 709 -9.66 2.99 -21.90
CA LEU A 709 -9.97 3.63 -20.62
C LEU A 709 -10.01 2.57 -19.53
N GLU A 710 -9.39 2.85 -18.41
CA GLU A 710 -9.26 1.91 -17.29
C GLU A 710 -9.64 2.64 -16.00
N GLU A 711 -10.49 2.03 -15.18
CA GLU A 711 -10.59 2.38 -13.76
C GLU A 711 -9.39 1.74 -13.06
N ILE A 712 -8.60 2.53 -12.34
CA ILE A 712 -7.32 2.05 -11.77
C ILE A 712 -7.32 2.03 -10.24
N GLY A 713 -8.30 2.65 -9.58
CA GLY A 713 -8.41 2.62 -8.12
C GLY A 713 -9.27 3.75 -7.56
N ASP A 714 -9.32 3.86 -6.24
CA ASP A 714 -9.88 5.01 -5.53
C ASP A 714 -8.91 6.20 -5.58
N VAL A 715 -9.44 7.43 -5.50
CA VAL A 715 -8.63 8.62 -5.27
C VAL A 715 -8.00 8.49 -3.88
N PRO A 716 -6.66 8.53 -3.75
CA PRO A 716 -6.00 8.41 -2.46
C PRO A 716 -6.57 9.44 -1.48
N PRO A 717 -6.93 9.04 -0.25
CA PRO A 717 -7.36 10.00 0.75
C PRO A 717 -6.23 11.01 0.97
N VAL A 718 -6.56 12.30 1.02
CA VAL A 718 -5.59 13.30 1.49
C VAL A 718 -5.31 12.94 2.95
N VAL A 719 -4.12 12.40 3.22
CA VAL A 719 -3.70 12.00 4.57
C VAL A 719 -3.22 13.24 5.31
N PRO A 720 -3.67 13.49 6.55
CA PRO A 720 -3.15 14.59 7.34
C PRO A 720 -1.72 14.27 7.81
N ASP A 721 -0.82 15.24 7.66
CA ASP A 721 0.53 15.18 8.22
C ASP A 721 0.49 15.29 9.74
N THR A 722 1.42 14.59 10.41
CA THR A 722 1.64 14.74 11.85
C THR A 722 3.04 15.27 12.11
N THR A 723 3.17 16.30 12.93
CA THR A 723 4.46 16.80 13.40
C THR A 723 4.49 16.99 14.91
N THR A 724 5.70 16.96 15.48
CA THR A 724 5.90 17.11 16.93
C THR A 724 6.98 18.12 17.24
N PHE A 725 6.77 18.90 18.30
CA PHE A 725 7.72 19.89 18.79
C PHE A 725 8.03 19.58 20.25
N GLN A 726 9.31 19.31 20.53
CA GLN A 726 9.81 19.03 21.88
C GLN A 726 11.27 19.46 21.97
N GLU A 727 11.60 20.27 22.98
CA GLU A 727 12.92 20.89 23.10
C GLU A 727 14.06 19.86 23.10
N GLY A 728 14.98 19.98 22.15
CA GLY A 728 16.15 19.11 22.00
C GLY A 728 15.86 17.74 21.36
N VAL A 729 14.67 17.53 20.82
CA VAL A 729 14.27 16.30 20.12
C VAL A 729 14.09 16.61 18.62
N ASN A 730 14.57 15.72 17.74
CA ASN A 730 14.46 15.87 16.27
C ASN A 730 14.97 17.22 15.73
N GLY A 731 15.98 17.81 16.39
CA GLY A 731 16.55 19.11 15.99
C GLY A 731 15.69 20.33 16.32
N TYR A 732 14.54 20.16 16.98
CA TYR A 732 13.71 21.28 17.40
C TYR A 732 14.30 22.00 18.63
N SER A 733 14.44 23.31 18.50
CA SER A 733 14.80 24.22 19.59
C SER A 733 13.93 25.48 19.49
N GLY A 734 13.04 25.67 20.45
CA GLY A 734 12.06 26.75 20.41
C GLY A 734 10.98 26.65 21.47
N THR A 735 11.04 25.70 22.40
CA THR A 735 10.16 25.75 23.57
C THR A 735 10.66 26.86 24.49
N VAL A 736 9.73 27.72 24.92
CA VAL A 736 9.95 28.78 25.90
C VAL A 736 8.95 28.55 27.00
N ASP A 737 9.40 28.27 28.22
CA ASP A 737 8.51 28.12 29.37
C ASP A 737 9.11 28.70 30.66
N THR A 738 8.23 29.14 31.55
CA THR A 738 8.61 29.78 32.81
C THR A 738 7.39 29.86 33.74
N HIS A 739 7.60 30.25 34.99
CA HIS A 739 6.51 30.73 35.84
C HIS A 739 6.80 32.13 36.36
N ILE A 740 5.74 32.89 36.61
CA ILE A 740 5.80 34.22 37.23
C ILE A 740 5.07 34.19 38.56
N MET A 741 5.63 34.84 39.59
CA MET A 741 5.07 34.81 40.95
C MET A 741 5.04 36.17 41.64
N GLU A 742 3.95 36.47 42.33
CA GLU A 742 3.74 37.74 43.03
C GLU A 742 4.68 37.92 44.23
N ALA A 743 5.11 36.84 44.87
CA ALA A 743 6.02 36.88 46.01
C ALA A 743 7.45 37.30 45.63
N GLU A 744 7.85 37.08 44.37
CA GLU A 744 9.14 37.47 43.81
C GLU A 744 8.96 38.23 42.49
N PRO A 745 8.39 39.44 42.54
CA PRO A 745 7.80 40.05 41.35
C PRO A 745 8.83 40.54 40.31
N ASP A 746 10.08 40.70 40.72
CA ASP A 746 11.20 41.14 39.88
C ASP A 746 12.17 39.99 39.51
N SER A 747 11.85 38.74 39.86
CA SER A 747 12.66 37.56 39.56
C SER A 747 12.21 36.88 38.26
N SER A 748 13.18 36.37 37.49
CA SER A 748 12.97 35.47 36.36
C SER A 748 13.21 34.02 36.78
N HIS A 749 12.43 33.10 36.21
CA HIS A 749 12.45 31.67 36.54
C HIS A 749 12.58 30.76 35.30
N GLY A 750 12.88 31.31 34.12
CA GLY A 750 12.95 30.54 32.87
C GLY A 750 14.10 29.51 32.79
N ASP A 751 15.13 29.62 33.62
CA ASP A 751 16.24 28.64 33.66
C ASP A 751 15.95 27.42 34.57
N LEU A 752 14.75 27.32 35.14
CA LEU A 752 14.40 26.27 36.11
C LEU A 752 13.91 25.01 35.42
N ALA A 753 14.35 23.85 35.89
CA ALA A 753 13.93 22.53 35.41
C ALA A 753 12.45 22.16 35.72
N SER A 754 11.68 23.10 36.26
CA SER A 754 10.27 22.94 36.60
C SER A 754 9.50 24.26 36.49
N VAL A 755 8.26 24.13 36.04
CA VAL A 755 7.28 25.21 35.93
C VAL A 755 6.09 24.91 36.84
N GLU A 756 5.52 25.95 37.45
CA GLU A 756 4.59 25.80 38.57
C GLU A 756 3.42 26.79 38.47
N TRP A 757 2.25 26.40 39.00
CA TRP A 757 1.11 27.30 39.21
C TRP A 757 0.48 27.09 40.59
N ASP A 758 0.09 28.18 41.27
CA ASP A 758 -0.54 28.16 42.61
C ASP A 758 -1.20 29.53 42.93
N ASN A 759 -2.31 29.59 43.67
CA ASN A 759 -2.89 30.86 44.17
C ASN A 759 -2.44 31.22 45.61
N ASP A 760 -1.57 30.43 46.24
CA ASP A 760 -1.10 30.70 47.60
C ASP A 760 0.36 30.26 47.82
N ASP A 761 1.30 30.88 47.10
CA ASP A 761 2.72 30.52 47.19
C ASP A 761 3.62 31.75 47.44
N PRO A 762 4.31 31.84 48.62
CA PRO A 762 4.42 30.83 49.67
C PRO A 762 3.14 30.58 50.47
N SER A 763 2.92 29.34 50.90
CA SER A 763 1.73 28.92 51.66
C SER A 763 1.32 29.89 52.78
N GLY A 764 0.06 30.35 52.71
CA GLY A 764 -0.55 31.30 53.64
C GLY A 764 -0.30 32.78 53.30
N SER A 765 0.24 33.10 52.13
CA SER A 765 0.49 34.47 51.65
C SER A 765 -0.70 35.05 50.87
N GLY A 766 -1.48 34.21 50.21
CA GLY A 766 -2.50 34.58 49.22
C GLY A 766 -1.93 35.22 47.96
N GLN A 767 -0.67 34.89 47.62
CA GLN A 767 0.04 35.42 46.46
C GLN A 767 0.03 34.39 45.32
N ASP A 768 -0.25 34.87 44.10
CA ASP A 768 -0.46 34.01 42.94
C ASP A 768 0.85 33.70 42.18
N LYS A 769 0.87 32.53 41.53
CA LYS A 769 1.91 32.02 40.62
C LYS A 769 1.27 31.45 39.36
N PHE A 770 1.77 31.84 38.20
CA PHE A 770 1.23 31.44 36.89
C PHE A 770 2.31 30.75 36.06
N ALA A 771 1.95 29.66 35.38
CA ALA A 771 2.83 29.01 34.42
C ALA A 771 2.57 29.53 33.00
N LEU A 772 3.65 29.71 32.24
CA LEU A 772 3.65 30.21 30.86
C LEU A 772 4.41 29.22 29.98
N ILE A 773 3.90 28.93 28.79
CA ILE A 773 4.57 28.07 27.81
C ILE A 773 4.23 28.49 26.37
N ARG A 774 5.24 28.54 25.51
CA ARG A 774 5.12 28.81 24.07
C ARG A 774 6.08 27.91 23.30
N PHE A 775 5.71 27.58 22.07
CA PHE A 775 6.58 26.93 21.11
C PHE A 775 6.79 27.91 19.97
N ASP A 776 8.04 28.30 19.71
CA ASP A 776 8.42 29.19 18.62
C ASP A 776 8.76 28.41 17.36
N ASN A 777 8.79 29.09 16.20
CA ASN A 777 9.10 28.48 14.90
C ASN A 777 8.17 27.32 14.50
N LEU A 778 6.91 27.32 14.95
CA LEU A 778 5.92 26.29 14.62
C LEU A 778 5.54 26.27 13.13
N PHE A 779 5.41 27.45 12.52
CA PHE A 779 4.96 27.60 11.14
C PHE A 779 6.02 28.25 10.26
N GLY A 780 6.16 27.75 9.03
CA GLY A 780 7.12 28.26 8.05
C GLY A 780 7.41 27.23 6.97
N SER A 781 8.44 27.50 6.16
CA SER A 781 8.90 26.62 5.08
C SER A 781 10.20 25.87 5.44
N GLY A 782 10.65 25.95 6.68
CA GLY A 782 11.84 25.27 7.16
C GLY A 782 11.59 23.80 7.55
N PRO A 783 12.64 22.97 7.62
CA PRO A 783 12.51 21.56 8.04
C PRO A 783 11.83 21.43 9.41
N GLY A 784 10.84 20.54 9.50
CA GLY A 784 10.08 20.28 10.73
C GLY A 784 9.06 21.36 11.12
N GLN A 785 8.81 22.37 10.28
CA GLN A 785 7.76 23.36 10.49
C GLN A 785 6.45 22.98 9.79
N ILE A 786 5.33 23.47 10.30
CA ILE A 786 4.02 23.35 9.64
C ILE A 786 3.92 24.43 8.56
N PRO A 787 3.55 24.11 7.30
CA PRO A 787 3.33 25.11 6.27
C PRO A 787 2.32 26.19 6.70
N VAL A 788 2.61 27.46 6.34
CA VAL A 788 1.71 28.57 6.65
C VAL A 788 0.42 28.43 5.86
N GLY A 789 -0.73 28.47 6.52
CA GLY A 789 -2.04 28.27 5.90
C GLY A 789 -2.59 26.84 5.96
N SER A 790 -1.86 25.90 6.55
CA SER A 790 -2.34 24.53 6.79
C SER A 790 -3.67 24.50 7.57
N THR A 791 -4.52 23.52 7.25
CA THR A 791 -5.74 23.25 8.01
C THR A 791 -5.39 22.34 9.19
N ILE A 792 -5.44 22.86 10.40
CA ILE A 792 -5.15 22.08 11.61
C ILE A 792 -6.33 21.16 11.94
N GLN A 793 -6.08 19.85 11.92
CA GLN A 793 -7.07 18.83 12.28
C GLN A 793 -7.12 18.62 13.80
N SER A 794 -5.95 18.50 14.45
CA SER A 794 -5.85 18.44 15.91
C SER A 794 -4.50 18.96 16.40
N ALA A 795 -4.44 19.50 17.61
CA ALA A 795 -3.19 19.83 18.28
C ALA A 795 -3.30 19.60 19.79
N THR A 796 -2.32 18.91 20.36
CA THR A 796 -2.30 18.55 21.79
C THR A 796 -0.99 18.95 22.45
N LEU A 797 -1.07 19.66 23.57
CA LEU A 797 0.05 19.99 24.44
C LEU A 797 0.13 18.96 25.57
N ARG A 798 1.21 18.19 25.62
CA ARG A 798 1.53 17.27 26.71
C ARG A 798 2.59 17.85 27.64
N TYR A 799 2.38 17.73 28.94
CA TYR A 799 3.35 18.07 29.99
C TYR A 799 3.38 17.00 31.09
N VAL A 800 4.48 16.90 31.83
CA VAL A 800 4.68 15.86 32.85
C VAL A 800 4.57 16.44 34.25
N VAL A 801 3.49 16.11 34.95
CA VAL A 801 3.27 16.51 36.35
C VAL A 801 4.05 15.60 37.29
N PHE A 802 4.82 16.19 38.20
CA PHE A 802 5.55 15.46 39.24
C PHE A 802 5.22 15.91 40.68
N ASN A 803 4.43 16.97 40.82
CA ASN A 803 3.78 17.36 42.07
C ASN A 803 2.32 17.72 41.77
N THR A 804 1.38 17.06 42.43
CA THR A 804 -0.06 17.18 42.11
C THR A 804 -0.74 18.22 42.98
N GLY A 805 -1.77 18.85 42.43
CA GLY A 805 -2.56 19.85 43.11
C GLY A 805 -3.86 20.18 42.38
N ASN A 806 -4.30 21.42 42.52
CA ASN A 806 -5.49 21.94 41.87
C ASN A 806 -5.22 22.23 40.37
N PRO A 807 -6.20 21.96 39.50
CA PRO A 807 -6.07 22.24 38.07
C PRO A 807 -5.96 23.75 37.79
N ALA A 808 -5.54 24.10 36.59
CA ALA A 808 -5.51 25.47 36.10
C ALA A 808 -6.52 25.69 34.97
N ASP A 809 -7.01 26.92 34.81
CA ASP A 809 -7.66 27.37 33.58
C ASP A 809 -6.58 27.72 32.55
N VAL A 810 -6.72 27.25 31.31
CA VAL A 810 -5.76 27.53 30.23
C VAL A 810 -6.32 28.56 29.27
N ASN A 811 -5.55 29.60 29.03
CA ASN A 811 -5.87 30.68 28.10
C ASN A 811 -4.70 30.95 27.16
N GLU A 812 -4.99 31.45 25.96
CA GLU A 812 -3.97 32.08 25.12
C GLU A 812 -3.43 33.35 25.77
N ILE A 813 -2.14 33.63 25.62
CA ILE A 813 -1.54 34.89 26.10
C ILE A 813 -1.84 36.01 25.09
N ALA A 814 -2.26 37.18 25.59
CA ALA A 814 -2.62 38.33 24.76
C ALA A 814 -1.52 39.39 24.64
N VAL A 815 -0.42 39.25 25.38
CA VAL A 815 0.74 40.16 25.41
C VAL A 815 2.03 39.45 24.99
N ASP A 816 2.99 40.19 24.44
CA ASP A 816 4.28 39.61 24.10
C ASP A 816 5.10 39.39 25.37
N TRP A 817 5.83 38.26 25.43
CA TRP A 817 6.68 37.90 26.57
C TRP A 817 7.92 37.13 26.10
N ALA A 818 8.93 37.09 26.96
CA ALA A 818 10.19 36.37 26.77
C ALA A 818 10.45 35.46 27.97
N GLU A 819 11.34 34.48 27.82
CA GLU A 819 11.68 33.49 28.85
C GLU A 819 12.09 34.10 30.20
N ASP A 820 12.71 35.28 30.17
CA ASP A 820 13.13 36.03 31.34
C ASP A 820 12.07 36.97 31.94
N VAL A 821 10.80 36.82 31.53
CA VAL A 821 9.70 37.64 32.04
C VAL A 821 9.50 37.45 33.54
N THR A 822 9.16 38.53 34.23
CA THR A 822 8.88 38.54 35.66
C THR A 822 7.41 38.90 35.90
N PHE A 823 6.87 38.63 37.08
CA PHE A 823 5.49 38.99 37.41
C PHE A 823 5.20 40.50 37.29
N ALA A 824 6.14 41.36 37.67
CA ALA A 824 6.02 42.81 37.50
C ALA A 824 6.18 43.28 36.05
N GLY A 825 6.77 42.45 35.18
CA GLY A 825 7.06 42.74 33.78
C GLY A 825 6.14 42.05 32.76
N PHE A 826 5.19 41.23 33.22
CA PHE A 826 4.24 40.55 32.35
C PHE A 826 3.10 41.51 31.98
N GLY A 827 3.02 41.92 30.72
CA GLY A 827 2.01 42.86 30.24
C GLY A 827 2.38 44.34 30.39
N GLY A 828 1.39 45.22 30.30
CA GLY A 828 1.56 46.67 30.37
C GLY A 828 1.53 47.26 31.80
N ASP A 829 0.96 46.50 32.73
CA ASP A 829 0.77 46.82 34.15
C ASP A 829 1.37 45.70 35.02
N ALA A 830 1.64 45.96 36.29
CA ALA A 830 2.26 44.96 37.16
C ALA A 830 1.29 43.83 37.55
N GLY A 831 1.72 42.58 37.36
CA GLY A 831 0.94 41.37 37.65
C GLY A 831 -0.06 41.00 36.56
N VAL A 832 -0.59 39.77 36.60
CA VAL A 832 -1.48 39.25 35.54
C VAL A 832 -2.87 39.90 35.59
N GLN A 833 -3.21 40.65 34.55
CA GLN A 833 -4.50 41.34 34.37
C GLN A 833 -5.41 40.60 33.36
N PRO A 834 -6.74 40.85 33.39
CA PRO A 834 -7.68 40.24 32.44
C PRO A 834 -7.42 40.52 30.96
N ASP A 835 -6.68 41.59 30.62
CA ASP A 835 -6.28 41.92 29.25
C ASP A 835 -4.95 41.28 28.82
N ASP A 836 -4.24 40.61 29.72
CA ASP A 836 -3.00 39.88 29.41
C ASP A 836 -3.25 38.47 28.86
N TYR A 837 -4.48 37.97 28.92
CA TYR A 837 -4.88 36.67 28.38
C TYR A 837 -6.19 36.73 27.59
N GLY A 838 -6.25 35.92 26.53
CA GLY A 838 -7.33 35.86 25.56
C GLY A 838 -8.22 34.65 25.74
N SER A 839 -8.51 33.99 24.62
CA SER A 839 -9.44 32.87 24.50
C SER A 839 -9.14 31.75 25.50
N ALA A 840 -10.18 31.24 26.16
CA ALA A 840 -10.08 30.07 27.03
C ALA A 840 -10.11 28.79 26.19
N LEU A 841 -9.22 27.84 26.50
CA LEU A 841 -9.09 26.57 25.79
C LEU A 841 -9.65 25.39 26.57
N GLY A 842 -9.59 25.46 27.91
CA GLY A 842 -10.07 24.40 28.78
C GLY A 842 -9.38 24.45 30.14
N SER A 843 -9.29 23.28 30.79
CA SER A 843 -8.61 23.12 32.08
C SER A 843 -7.41 22.18 31.95
N ALA A 844 -6.29 22.57 32.54
CA ALA A 844 -5.09 21.77 32.66
C ALA A 844 -5.21 20.81 33.84
N GLY A 845 -4.97 19.52 33.57
CA GLY A 845 -4.89 18.48 34.59
C GLY A 845 -3.70 18.71 35.53
N GLY A 846 -3.95 18.57 36.83
CA GLY A 846 -2.91 18.66 37.87
C GLY A 846 -3.10 17.68 39.02
N SER A 847 -4.21 16.94 39.03
CA SER A 847 -4.60 16.07 40.15
C SER A 847 -4.01 14.65 40.07
N ALA A 848 -3.21 14.35 39.05
CA ALA A 848 -2.52 13.07 38.86
C ALA A 848 -1.10 13.31 38.34
N MET A 849 -0.15 12.49 38.80
CA MET A 849 1.23 12.50 38.29
C MET A 849 1.30 11.93 36.87
N GLY A 850 2.38 12.25 36.15
CA GLY A 850 2.66 11.76 34.82
C GLY A 850 2.11 12.67 33.72
N ASN A 851 1.96 12.11 32.52
CA ASN A 851 1.51 12.84 31.34
C ASN A 851 0.11 13.41 31.54
N GLN A 852 0.00 14.73 31.41
CA GLN A 852 -1.25 15.46 31.28
C GLN A 852 -1.31 16.06 29.88
N VAL A 853 -2.51 16.27 29.36
CA VAL A 853 -2.73 16.77 27.99
C VAL A 853 -3.78 17.87 28.02
N VAL A 854 -3.54 18.92 27.24
CA VAL A 854 -4.51 19.98 26.95
C VAL A 854 -4.69 20.07 25.43
N ASP A 855 -5.95 20.14 24.99
CA ASP A 855 -6.29 20.41 23.60
C ASP A 855 -6.01 21.89 23.30
N VAL A 856 -5.15 22.13 22.31
CA VAL A 856 -4.76 23.46 21.85
C VAL A 856 -5.07 23.66 20.36
N THR A 857 -5.92 22.80 19.78
CA THR A 857 -6.30 22.80 18.37
C THR A 857 -6.79 24.17 17.91
N ALA A 858 -7.64 24.82 18.71
CA ALA A 858 -8.19 26.13 18.37
C ALA A 858 -7.10 27.22 18.23
N SER A 859 -6.09 27.20 19.09
CA SER A 859 -4.96 28.13 19.02
C SER A 859 -4.13 27.91 17.76
N LEU A 860 -3.74 26.67 17.49
CA LEU A 860 -2.95 26.33 16.32
C LEU A 860 -3.72 26.62 15.02
N ALA A 861 -5.02 26.32 14.97
CA ALA A 861 -5.86 26.64 13.82
C ALA A 861 -5.92 28.16 13.55
N ALA A 862 -5.98 28.98 14.61
CA ALA A 862 -5.93 30.44 14.48
C ALA A 862 -4.55 30.94 14.03
N TRP A 863 -3.47 30.34 14.55
CA TRP A 863 -2.10 30.73 14.23
C TRP A 863 -1.63 30.25 12.86
N ALA A 864 -2.19 29.16 12.31
CA ALA A 864 -1.83 28.67 10.99
C ALA A 864 -2.03 29.71 9.88
N GLY A 865 -3.09 30.52 9.98
CA GLY A 865 -3.34 31.65 9.06
C GLY A 865 -2.64 32.96 9.45
N ASN A 866 -2.11 33.07 10.67
CA ASN A 866 -1.36 34.22 11.15
C ASN A 866 -0.31 33.79 12.19
N PRO A 867 0.85 33.27 11.75
CA PRO A 867 1.85 32.72 12.67
C PRO A 867 2.37 33.72 13.70
N THR A 868 2.34 35.02 13.37
CA THR A 868 2.79 36.10 14.28
C THR A 868 1.86 36.33 15.47
N ALA A 869 0.67 35.70 15.50
CA ALA A 869 -0.24 35.75 16.63
C ALA A 869 0.14 34.77 17.77
N ASN A 870 1.08 33.84 17.53
CA ASN A 870 1.51 32.88 18.52
C ASN A 870 2.24 33.57 19.68
N ARG A 871 1.60 33.52 20.86
CA ARG A 871 2.15 34.00 22.13
C ARG A 871 2.13 32.92 23.21
N GLY A 872 1.77 31.69 22.86
CA GLY A 872 1.67 30.58 23.80
C GLY A 872 0.47 30.72 24.76
N TRP A 873 0.58 30.02 25.88
CA TRP A 873 -0.51 29.78 26.81
C TRP A 873 -0.11 30.09 28.26
N ILE A 874 -1.08 30.58 29.02
CA ILE A 874 -0.98 30.82 30.46
C ILE A 874 -1.89 29.85 31.22
N PHE A 875 -1.37 29.28 32.30
CA PHE A 875 -2.06 28.38 33.21
C PHE A 875 -2.40 29.17 34.48
N ARG A 876 -3.69 29.46 34.66
CA ARG A 876 -4.20 30.28 35.76
C ARG A 876 -4.71 29.37 36.88
N PRO A 877 -4.16 29.45 38.11
CA PRO A 877 -4.51 28.50 39.15
C PRO A 877 -5.97 28.65 39.58
N THR A 878 -6.63 27.53 39.88
CA THR A 878 -8.03 27.54 40.39
C THR A 878 -8.14 27.30 41.89
N GLY A 879 -7.02 27.03 42.57
CA GLY A 879 -6.98 26.71 43.99
C GLY A 879 -5.58 26.93 44.59
N THR A 880 -5.44 26.58 45.88
CA THR A 880 -4.28 26.91 46.73
C THR A 880 -3.33 25.72 46.94
N ASP A 881 -3.50 24.64 46.18
CA ASP A 881 -2.63 23.47 46.18
C ASP A 881 -1.92 23.46 44.82
N GLY A 882 -0.67 23.89 44.78
CA GLY A 882 0.09 24.08 43.54
C GLY A 882 0.42 22.79 42.79
N VAL A 883 0.76 22.93 41.52
CA VAL A 883 1.19 21.84 40.64
C VAL A 883 2.55 22.17 40.03
N ASP A 884 3.43 21.18 39.99
CA ASP A 884 4.76 21.31 39.36
C ASP A 884 4.86 20.35 38.17
N PHE A 885 5.30 20.86 37.02
CA PHE A 885 5.56 20.07 35.83
C PHE A 885 6.94 20.33 35.24
N ARG A 886 7.44 19.39 34.44
CA ARG A 886 8.77 19.46 33.80
C ARG A 886 8.82 20.55 32.74
N SER A 887 9.84 21.41 32.82
CA SER A 887 10.14 22.47 31.87
C SER A 887 10.96 21.95 30.67
N SER A 888 11.24 22.84 29.71
CA SER A 888 12.22 22.62 28.63
C SER A 888 13.65 22.35 29.11
N GLU A 889 14.02 22.81 30.30
CA GLU A 889 15.38 22.69 30.87
C GLU A 889 15.58 21.36 31.59
N TYR A 890 14.51 20.57 31.78
CA TYR A 890 14.60 19.29 32.46
C TYR A 890 15.56 18.33 31.75
N ALA A 891 16.32 17.54 32.51
CA ALA A 891 17.43 16.75 31.98
C ALA A 891 17.00 15.61 31.04
N VAL A 892 15.77 15.11 31.16
CA VAL A 892 15.25 14.01 30.35
C VAL A 892 14.35 14.57 29.25
N ALA A 893 14.83 14.56 28.00
CA ALA A 893 14.15 15.16 26.86
C ALA A 893 12.72 14.63 26.66
N GLY A 894 12.48 13.32 26.83
CA GLY A 894 11.14 12.73 26.70
C GLY A 894 10.10 13.19 27.73
N GLU A 895 10.54 13.72 28.87
CA GLU A 895 9.66 14.29 29.91
C GLU A 895 9.39 15.79 29.73
N ARG A 896 10.09 16.47 28.81
CA ARG A 896 9.85 17.88 28.49
C ARG A 896 8.49 18.07 27.81
N PRO A 897 7.92 19.29 27.80
CA PRO A 897 6.69 19.57 27.10
C PRO A 897 6.75 19.17 25.62
N LEU A 898 5.69 18.53 25.13
CA LEU A 898 5.55 18.06 23.76
C LEU A 898 4.28 18.62 23.15
N LEU A 899 4.40 19.29 22.00
CA LEU A 899 3.27 19.68 21.18
C LEU A 899 3.17 18.73 20.00
N THR A 900 2.05 18.02 19.87
CA THR A 900 1.74 17.17 18.70
C THR A 900 0.67 17.84 17.87
N VAL A 901 0.90 17.99 16.56
CA VAL A 901 -0.02 18.66 15.62
C VAL A 901 -0.29 17.76 14.43
N VAL A 902 -1.57 17.59 14.10
CA VAL A 902 -2.07 16.88 12.92
C VAL A 902 -2.73 17.90 11.98
N TYR A 903 -2.33 17.97 10.71
CA TYR A 903 -2.75 19.03 9.79
C TYR A 903 -2.80 18.58 8.33
N PHE A 904 -3.56 19.31 7.51
CA PHE A 904 -3.49 19.21 6.06
C PHE A 904 -2.71 20.42 5.52
N PRO A 905 -1.72 20.23 4.63
CA PRO A 905 -1.05 21.36 3.98
C PRO A 905 -2.06 22.20 3.17
N PRO A 906 -1.83 23.51 3.00
CA PRO A 906 -2.75 24.37 2.29
C PRO A 906 -2.92 23.94 0.82
N SER A 907 -4.17 23.83 0.36
CA SER A 907 -4.48 23.76 -1.08
C SER A 907 -4.36 25.16 -1.71
N GLY A 908 -3.11 25.60 -1.87
CA GLY A 908 -2.78 26.88 -2.49
C GLY A 908 -2.98 26.89 -4.02
N PRO A 909 -3.02 28.09 -4.67
CA PRO A 909 -2.93 28.16 -6.12
C PRO A 909 -1.61 27.53 -6.57
N PRO A 910 -1.61 26.73 -7.65
CA PRO A 910 -0.44 25.96 -8.03
C PRO A 910 0.76 26.88 -8.34
N VAL A 911 1.90 26.48 -7.81
CA VAL A 911 3.23 27.03 -8.07
C VAL A 911 3.74 26.47 -9.40
N SER A 912 4.31 27.31 -10.23
CA SER A 912 4.90 26.86 -11.50
C SER A 912 6.33 26.38 -11.27
N VAL A 913 6.63 25.16 -11.71
CA VAL A 913 7.95 24.55 -11.58
C VAL A 913 8.97 25.30 -12.43
N PRO A 914 10.10 25.78 -11.86
CA PRO A 914 11.11 26.51 -12.62
C PRO A 914 11.87 25.59 -13.58
N ASP A 915 12.29 26.13 -14.73
CA ASP A 915 13.23 25.44 -15.63
C ASP A 915 14.65 25.53 -15.08
N VAL A 916 15.18 24.39 -14.65
CA VAL A 916 16.52 24.25 -14.09
C VAL A 916 17.42 23.33 -14.90
N VAL A 917 16.95 22.82 -16.04
CA VAL A 917 17.75 21.97 -16.93
C VAL A 917 18.95 22.75 -17.49
N GLY A 918 20.12 22.12 -17.43
CA GLY A 918 21.40 22.71 -17.84
C GLY A 918 22.03 23.66 -16.82
N LEU A 919 21.36 23.99 -15.71
CA LEU A 919 21.96 24.74 -14.61
C LEU A 919 22.90 23.84 -13.78
N PRO A 920 23.94 24.42 -13.16
CA PRO A 920 24.65 23.74 -12.08
C PRO A 920 23.71 23.35 -10.95
N GLN A 921 23.90 22.17 -10.35
CA GLN A 921 23.04 21.63 -9.28
C GLN A 921 22.67 22.67 -8.21
N ALA A 922 23.66 23.37 -7.64
CA ALA A 922 23.42 24.35 -6.59
C ALA A 922 22.54 25.54 -7.04
N ASP A 923 22.63 25.95 -8.31
CA ASP A 923 21.79 27.01 -8.87
C ASP A 923 20.37 26.50 -9.14
N ALA A 924 20.22 25.22 -9.52
CA ALA A 924 18.94 24.55 -9.69
C ALA A 924 18.18 24.41 -8.37
N GLU A 925 18.85 23.92 -7.32
CA GLU A 925 18.31 23.82 -5.96
C GLU A 925 17.84 25.19 -5.45
N THR A 926 18.66 26.23 -5.67
CA THR A 926 18.31 27.61 -5.30
C THR A 926 17.05 28.10 -6.04
N ALA A 927 16.92 27.79 -7.33
CA ALA A 927 15.77 28.20 -8.13
C ALA A 927 14.48 27.48 -7.71
N ILE A 928 14.55 26.19 -7.37
CA ILE A 928 13.44 25.38 -6.88
C ILE A 928 12.92 25.93 -5.53
N VAL A 929 13.82 26.13 -4.57
CA VAL A 929 13.46 26.68 -3.26
C VAL A 929 12.88 28.09 -3.40
N ALA A 930 13.45 28.93 -4.29
CA ALA A 930 12.94 30.28 -4.54
C ALA A 930 11.54 30.29 -5.18
N ALA A 931 11.15 29.22 -5.86
CA ALA A 931 9.81 29.07 -6.42
C ALA A 931 8.75 28.67 -5.36
N GLY A 932 9.16 28.30 -4.14
CA GLY A 932 8.25 27.74 -3.13
C GLY A 932 8.06 26.23 -3.24
N LEU A 933 9.00 25.55 -3.90
CA LEU A 933 9.02 24.10 -4.07
C LEU A 933 10.13 23.47 -3.23
N ALA A 934 10.02 22.18 -2.95
CA ALA A 934 11.09 21.43 -2.27
C ALA A 934 12.09 20.90 -3.31
N VAL A 935 13.37 20.86 -2.95
CA VAL A 935 14.33 20.05 -3.72
C VAL A 935 13.98 18.59 -3.46
N GLY A 936 13.67 17.86 -4.52
CA GLY A 936 13.37 16.44 -4.47
C GLY A 936 14.64 15.59 -4.41
N THR A 937 14.51 14.35 -4.85
CA THR A 937 15.62 13.41 -4.91
C THR A 937 16.62 13.82 -5.99
N LEU A 938 17.91 13.74 -5.67
CA LEU A 938 18.99 13.95 -6.62
C LEU A 938 19.43 12.60 -7.20
N PHE A 939 19.27 12.46 -8.50
CA PHE A 939 19.79 11.36 -9.31
C PHE A 939 21.09 11.79 -10.00
N VAL A 940 21.96 10.85 -10.34
CA VAL A 940 23.18 11.13 -11.11
C VAL A 940 23.26 10.22 -12.32
N GLU A 941 23.56 10.77 -13.49
CA GLU A 941 23.65 10.02 -14.75
C GLU A 941 24.82 10.49 -15.62
N TYR A 942 25.39 9.61 -16.43
CA TYR A 942 26.34 10.03 -17.47
C TYR A 942 25.61 10.73 -18.62
N SER A 943 26.18 11.82 -19.14
CA SER A 943 25.65 12.51 -20.32
C SER A 943 26.78 12.93 -21.25
N ASP A 944 26.66 12.55 -22.51
CA ASP A 944 27.61 12.96 -23.55
C ASP A 944 27.45 14.44 -23.95
N THR A 945 26.35 15.07 -23.54
CA THR A 945 25.96 16.41 -24.00
C THR A 945 25.82 17.43 -22.87
N VAL A 946 25.57 16.98 -21.63
CA VAL A 946 25.46 17.83 -20.44
C VAL A 946 26.77 17.77 -19.65
N PRO A 947 27.39 18.90 -19.26
CA PRO A 947 28.61 18.90 -18.47
C PRO A 947 28.42 18.33 -17.07
N ALA A 948 29.45 17.66 -16.53
CA ALA A 948 29.44 17.13 -15.17
C ALA A 948 29.07 18.22 -14.14
N GLY A 949 28.14 17.91 -13.24
CA GLY A 949 27.59 18.80 -12.20
C GLY A 949 26.42 19.68 -12.64
N ALA A 950 25.94 19.56 -13.89
CA ALA A 950 24.76 20.27 -14.38
C ALA A 950 23.54 19.35 -14.52
N VAL A 951 22.34 19.91 -14.42
CA VAL A 951 21.06 19.17 -14.51
C VAL A 951 20.83 18.68 -15.95
N ILE A 952 20.62 17.37 -16.11
CA ILE A 952 20.22 16.68 -17.34
C ILE A 952 18.72 16.84 -17.58
N SER A 953 17.94 16.58 -16.53
CA SER A 953 16.48 16.63 -16.54
C SER A 953 15.97 16.89 -15.12
N GLN A 954 14.71 17.28 -15.02
CA GLN A 954 14.01 17.52 -13.77
C GLN A 954 12.62 16.88 -13.81
N ASN A 955 12.09 16.52 -12.65
CA ASN A 955 10.71 16.04 -12.51
C ASN A 955 10.09 16.59 -11.21
N PRO A 956 8.93 17.26 -11.23
CA PRO A 956 8.10 17.59 -12.37
C PRO A 956 8.82 18.49 -13.41
N VAL A 957 8.36 18.40 -14.66
CA VAL A 957 8.95 19.18 -15.76
C VAL A 957 8.72 20.68 -15.59
N ALA A 958 9.61 21.49 -16.17
CA ALA A 958 9.51 22.94 -16.14
C ALA A 958 8.13 23.43 -16.62
N GLY A 959 7.55 24.38 -15.90
CA GLY A 959 6.25 24.97 -16.19
C GLY A 959 5.05 24.19 -15.62
N ALA A 960 5.24 22.98 -15.09
CA ALA A 960 4.18 22.23 -14.41
C ALA A 960 3.57 23.05 -13.27
N ALA A 961 2.26 22.97 -13.11
CA ALA A 961 1.51 23.66 -12.06
C ALA A 961 1.32 22.66 -10.90
N VAL A 962 2.04 22.85 -9.81
CA VAL A 962 2.09 21.91 -8.68
C VAL A 962 1.77 22.61 -7.37
N SER A 963 1.43 21.86 -6.34
CA SER A 963 1.21 22.45 -5.01
C SER A 963 2.51 23.06 -4.47
N GLU A 964 2.39 24.08 -3.62
CA GLU A 964 3.55 24.61 -2.90
C GLU A 964 4.19 23.49 -2.05
N GLY A 965 5.53 23.43 -2.04
CA GLY A 965 6.28 22.38 -1.35
C GLY A 965 6.43 21.07 -2.12
N THR A 966 5.84 20.92 -3.32
CA THR A 966 6.07 19.73 -4.16
C THR A 966 7.57 19.54 -4.43
N PRO A 967 8.13 18.33 -4.20
CA PRO A 967 9.53 18.04 -4.51
C PRO A 967 9.80 18.07 -6.02
N VAL A 968 10.91 18.68 -6.42
CA VAL A 968 11.43 18.64 -7.79
C VAL A 968 12.72 17.83 -7.80
N ASP A 969 12.63 16.61 -8.30
CA ASP A 969 13.74 15.70 -8.52
C ASP A 969 14.66 16.22 -9.63
N LEU A 970 15.97 16.02 -9.48
CA LEU A 970 16.99 16.46 -10.43
C LEU A 970 17.88 15.31 -10.86
N PHE A 971 18.15 15.20 -12.16
CA PHE A 971 19.16 14.29 -12.69
C PHE A 971 20.43 15.08 -12.97
N ILE A 972 21.51 14.84 -12.25
CA ILE A 972 22.76 15.58 -12.34
C ILE A 972 23.76 14.82 -13.19
N SER A 973 24.38 15.51 -14.15
CA SER A 973 25.33 14.89 -15.04
C SER A 973 26.65 14.53 -14.35
N LEU A 974 27.18 13.36 -14.67
CA LEU A 974 28.56 12.93 -14.38
C LEU A 974 29.53 13.27 -15.54
N GLY A 975 29.03 13.89 -16.62
CA GLY A 975 29.75 14.08 -17.89
C GLY A 975 29.74 12.83 -18.77
N PRO A 976 30.48 12.83 -19.90
CA PRO A 976 30.57 11.67 -20.79
C PRO A 976 31.31 10.50 -20.11
N VAL A 977 30.93 9.28 -20.45
CA VAL A 977 31.63 8.07 -19.99
C VAL A 977 33.06 8.07 -20.53
N VAL A 978 34.05 8.07 -19.64
CA VAL A 978 35.47 7.95 -20.04
C VAL A 978 35.73 6.51 -20.46
N THR A 979 36.11 6.31 -21.72
CA THR A 979 36.45 5.00 -22.26
C THR A 979 37.95 4.86 -22.51
N VAL A 980 38.47 3.67 -22.26
CA VAL A 980 39.87 3.29 -22.49
C VAL A 980 39.92 2.04 -23.38
N PRO A 981 40.91 1.90 -24.27
CA PRO A 981 41.04 0.73 -25.12
C PRO A 981 41.58 -0.46 -24.34
N VAL A 982 40.96 -1.63 -24.52
CA VAL A 982 41.44 -2.90 -23.94
C VAL A 982 42.82 -3.26 -24.52
N PRO A 983 43.84 -3.54 -23.68
CA PRO A 983 45.18 -3.89 -24.16
C PRO A 983 45.23 -5.29 -24.79
N PRO A 984 46.20 -5.56 -25.69
CA PRO A 984 46.42 -6.89 -26.24
C PRO A 984 47.17 -7.78 -25.24
N CYS A 985 46.49 -8.83 -24.78
CA CYS A 985 46.94 -9.79 -23.77
C CYS A 985 47.32 -11.17 -24.36
N GLU A 986 46.82 -11.54 -25.54
CA GLU A 986 47.09 -12.84 -26.17
C GLU A 986 48.59 -13.10 -26.36
N GLY A 987 49.07 -14.27 -25.92
CA GLY A 987 50.47 -14.69 -25.98
C GLY A 987 51.39 -14.09 -24.91
N LEU A 988 50.92 -13.15 -24.07
CA LEU A 988 51.64 -12.69 -22.88
C LEU A 988 51.57 -13.74 -21.77
N SER A 989 52.50 -13.66 -20.81
CA SER A 989 52.32 -14.37 -19.53
C SER A 989 51.13 -13.80 -18.79
N GLN A 990 50.48 -14.60 -17.93
CA GLN A 990 49.36 -14.11 -17.11
C GLN A 990 49.74 -12.82 -16.36
N ALA A 991 50.89 -12.79 -15.69
CA ALA A 991 51.35 -11.63 -14.92
C ALA A 991 51.61 -10.38 -15.80
N ASP A 992 52.12 -10.56 -17.02
CA ASP A 992 52.35 -9.45 -17.95
C ASP A 992 51.03 -8.92 -18.53
N ALA A 993 50.06 -9.80 -18.77
CA ALA A 993 48.71 -9.42 -19.20
C ALA A 993 47.97 -8.64 -18.10
N GLU A 994 48.02 -9.13 -16.84
CA GLU A 994 47.45 -8.44 -15.68
C GLU A 994 48.05 -7.03 -15.50
N SER A 995 49.37 -6.92 -15.67
CA SER A 995 50.07 -5.62 -15.60
C SER A 995 49.64 -4.67 -16.73
N ALA A 996 49.41 -5.18 -17.94
CA ALA A 996 48.95 -4.38 -19.07
C ALA A 996 47.52 -3.89 -18.90
N ILE A 997 46.63 -4.72 -18.34
CA ILE A 997 45.23 -4.41 -18.02
C ILE A 997 45.17 -3.28 -16.98
N LEU A 998 45.87 -3.44 -15.85
CA LEU A 998 45.92 -2.43 -14.80
C LEU A 998 46.52 -1.10 -15.28
N ALA A 999 47.55 -1.15 -16.12
CA ALA A 999 48.17 0.05 -16.69
C ALA A 999 47.24 0.82 -17.66
N ALA A 1000 46.22 0.15 -18.21
CA ALA A 1000 45.20 0.77 -19.06
C ALA A 1000 44.04 1.40 -18.27
N GLY A 1001 44.07 1.35 -16.94
CA GLY A 1001 42.95 1.78 -16.09
C GLY A 1001 41.80 0.77 -16.04
N LEU A 1002 42.09 -0.50 -16.34
CA LEU A 1002 41.13 -1.61 -16.36
C LEU A 1002 41.47 -2.62 -15.26
N TYR A 1003 40.52 -3.49 -14.92
CA TYR A 1003 40.74 -4.55 -13.93
C TYR A 1003 40.83 -5.92 -14.59
N VAL A 1004 41.56 -6.83 -13.94
CA VAL A 1004 41.66 -8.22 -14.39
C VAL A 1004 40.39 -8.93 -13.96
N GLY A 1005 39.66 -9.47 -14.94
CA GLY A 1005 38.44 -10.24 -14.71
C GLY A 1005 38.72 -11.69 -14.36
N THR A 1006 37.85 -12.59 -14.82
CA THR A 1006 37.99 -14.02 -14.58
C THR A 1006 39.21 -14.56 -15.32
N VAL A 1007 40.09 -15.25 -14.60
CA VAL A 1007 41.20 -16.01 -15.20
C VAL A 1007 40.85 -17.49 -15.23
N THR A 1008 40.54 -18.00 -16.42
CA THR A 1008 40.31 -19.42 -16.68
C THR A 1008 41.58 -20.09 -17.19
N THR A 1009 41.67 -21.41 -17.07
CA THR A 1009 42.82 -22.16 -17.60
C THR A 1009 42.38 -23.29 -18.53
N GLU A 1010 43.11 -23.50 -19.62
CA GLU A 1010 42.82 -24.54 -20.61
C GLU A 1010 44.12 -25.20 -21.11
N TYR A 1011 44.10 -26.51 -21.38
CA TYR A 1011 45.19 -27.14 -22.13
C TYR A 1011 45.20 -26.65 -23.57
N HIS A 1012 46.37 -26.31 -24.10
CA HIS A 1012 46.52 -25.86 -25.48
C HIS A 1012 47.75 -26.51 -26.12
N ASP A 1013 47.56 -27.16 -27.27
CA ASP A 1013 48.59 -28.00 -27.90
C ASP A 1013 49.85 -27.23 -28.31
N THR A 1014 49.73 -25.91 -28.54
CA THR A 1014 50.82 -25.08 -29.07
C THR A 1014 51.18 -23.85 -28.23
N MET A 1015 50.35 -23.46 -27.25
CA MET A 1015 50.68 -22.32 -26.39
C MET A 1015 51.48 -22.86 -25.20
N PRO A 1016 52.58 -22.21 -24.80
CA PRO A 1016 53.30 -22.63 -23.61
C PRO A 1016 52.42 -22.43 -22.38
N ALA A 1017 52.62 -23.27 -21.34
CA ALA A 1017 51.98 -23.04 -20.06
C ALA A 1017 52.27 -21.62 -19.57
N ASP A 1018 51.29 -20.99 -18.92
CA ASP A 1018 51.29 -19.60 -18.44
C ASP A 1018 51.04 -18.50 -19.51
N ALA A 1019 50.89 -18.86 -20.79
CA ALA A 1019 50.53 -17.88 -21.84
C ALA A 1019 49.02 -17.71 -22.00
N VAL A 1020 48.56 -16.47 -22.15
CA VAL A 1020 47.15 -16.14 -22.46
C VAL A 1020 46.77 -16.67 -23.85
N ILE A 1021 45.76 -17.53 -23.89
CA ILE A 1021 45.12 -18.10 -25.09
C ILE A 1021 44.14 -17.10 -25.71
N SER A 1022 43.33 -16.45 -24.87
CA SER A 1022 42.32 -15.49 -25.32
C SER A 1022 41.99 -14.49 -24.21
N GLN A 1023 41.40 -13.37 -24.60
CA GLN A 1023 40.91 -12.33 -23.71
C GLN A 1023 39.49 -11.92 -24.10
N ASN A 1024 38.73 -11.41 -23.14
CA ASN A 1024 37.42 -10.81 -23.38
C ASN A 1024 37.21 -9.62 -22.43
N PRO A 1025 36.89 -8.40 -22.90
CA PRO A 1025 36.69 -8.00 -24.30
C PRO A 1025 37.96 -8.09 -25.17
N ALA A 1026 37.77 -8.13 -26.49
CA ALA A 1026 38.87 -8.24 -27.44
C ALA A 1026 39.78 -7.01 -27.42
N ALA A 1027 41.06 -7.19 -27.73
CA ALA A 1027 42.04 -6.11 -27.78
C ALA A 1027 41.58 -4.96 -28.70
N GLY A 1028 41.71 -3.72 -28.23
CA GLY A 1028 41.30 -2.50 -28.93
C GLY A 1028 39.82 -2.15 -28.79
N THR A 1029 39.01 -2.96 -28.13
CA THR A 1029 37.62 -2.60 -27.75
C THR A 1029 37.66 -1.40 -26.80
N LEU A 1030 36.87 -0.36 -27.07
CA LEU A 1030 36.71 0.75 -26.12
C LEU A 1030 35.71 0.32 -25.05
N VAL A 1031 36.14 0.38 -23.80
CA VAL A 1031 35.33 0.03 -22.62
C VAL A 1031 35.43 1.15 -21.60
N PRO A 1032 34.43 1.36 -20.73
CA PRO A 1032 34.55 2.31 -19.62
C PRO A 1032 35.82 2.08 -18.80
N GLU A 1033 36.48 3.15 -18.36
CA GLU A 1033 37.58 3.06 -17.38
C GLU A 1033 37.09 2.30 -16.12
N GLY A 1034 37.88 1.36 -15.62
CA GLY A 1034 37.48 0.42 -14.56
C GLY A 1034 36.76 -0.84 -15.03
N SER A 1035 36.56 -1.04 -16.35
CA SER A 1035 36.01 -2.30 -16.87
C SER A 1035 36.97 -3.48 -16.71
N PHE A 1036 36.42 -4.69 -16.68
CA PHE A 1036 37.20 -5.92 -16.53
C PHE A 1036 37.63 -6.53 -17.87
N VAL A 1037 38.75 -7.26 -17.84
CA VAL A 1037 39.25 -8.06 -18.97
C VAL A 1037 39.50 -9.48 -18.46
N ASP A 1038 38.68 -10.42 -18.91
CA ASP A 1038 38.82 -11.86 -18.65
C ASP A 1038 39.97 -12.43 -19.48
N LEU A 1039 40.65 -13.42 -18.92
CA LEU A 1039 41.77 -14.11 -19.54
C LEU A 1039 41.53 -15.63 -19.53
N THR A 1040 41.90 -16.29 -20.62
CA THR A 1040 42.07 -17.76 -20.64
C THR A 1040 43.56 -18.05 -20.76
N VAL A 1041 44.14 -18.76 -19.81
CA VAL A 1041 45.59 -19.02 -19.70
C VAL A 1041 45.90 -20.48 -19.98
N SER A 1042 46.98 -20.74 -20.71
CA SER A 1042 47.35 -22.09 -21.10
C SER A 1042 47.96 -22.90 -19.96
N LEU A 1043 47.53 -24.17 -19.83
CA LEU A 1043 48.19 -25.20 -19.01
C LEU A 1043 49.30 -25.95 -19.79
N GLY A 1044 49.57 -25.56 -21.05
CA GLY A 1044 50.39 -26.32 -22.00
C GLY A 1044 49.63 -27.50 -22.63
N PRO A 1045 50.32 -28.43 -23.32
CA PRO A 1045 49.67 -29.58 -23.96
C PRO A 1045 49.04 -30.55 -22.96
N ALA A 1046 47.90 -31.14 -23.31
CA ALA A 1046 47.19 -32.09 -22.46
C ALA A 1046 48.02 -33.37 -22.18
N PRO A 1047 48.00 -33.91 -20.95
CA PRO A 1047 48.68 -35.16 -20.63
C PRO A 1047 48.01 -36.38 -21.29
N PRO A 1048 48.76 -37.41 -21.72
CA PRO A 1048 48.18 -38.59 -22.38
C PRO A 1048 47.28 -39.41 -21.44
N ALA A 1049 46.10 -39.79 -21.92
CA ALA A 1049 45.08 -40.52 -21.14
C ALA A 1049 45.59 -41.87 -20.60
N ALA A 1050 45.41 -42.11 -19.31
CA ALA A 1050 45.74 -43.39 -18.67
C ALA A 1050 44.72 -44.48 -19.08
N GLY A 1051 45.20 -45.47 -19.84
CA GLY A 1051 44.39 -46.59 -20.32
C GLY A 1051 44.04 -47.61 -19.24
N MET A 1052 42.81 -48.12 -19.29
CA MET A 1052 42.34 -49.29 -18.55
C MET A 1052 43.16 -50.55 -18.89
N SER A 1053 43.49 -51.36 -17.88
CA SER A 1053 43.93 -52.75 -18.09
C SER A 1053 42.99 -53.72 -17.39
N GLU A 1054 42.29 -54.53 -18.19
CA GLU A 1054 41.72 -55.81 -17.76
C GLU A 1054 42.84 -56.84 -17.62
N ASP A 1055 42.85 -57.63 -16.53
CA ASP A 1055 43.37 -59.00 -16.55
C ASP A 1055 42.85 -59.84 -15.34
N PHE A 1056 42.07 -60.85 -15.70
CA PHE A 1056 41.83 -62.19 -15.10
C PHE A 1056 41.37 -62.45 -13.64
N ASP A 1057 40.18 -63.07 -13.60
CA ASP A 1057 39.65 -64.06 -12.66
C ASP A 1057 40.67 -64.96 -11.91
N THR A 1058 40.42 -65.22 -10.62
CA THR A 1058 40.26 -66.59 -10.08
C THR A 1058 39.74 -66.63 -8.62
N TYR A 1059 38.54 -67.22 -8.46
CA TYR A 1059 38.14 -68.27 -7.51
C TYR A 1059 38.40 -68.15 -5.98
N SER A 1060 37.28 -67.90 -5.28
CA SER A 1060 36.73 -68.57 -4.08
C SER A 1060 37.43 -68.58 -2.71
N ALA A 1061 36.55 -68.32 -1.73
CA ALA A 1061 36.42 -68.97 -0.42
C ALA A 1061 37.27 -68.47 0.74
N GLY A 1062 36.57 -68.01 1.79
CA GLY A 1062 37.07 -68.11 3.16
C GLY A 1062 36.67 -66.96 4.07
N SER A 1063 35.54 -67.13 4.77
CA SER A 1063 35.33 -66.87 6.20
C SER A 1063 35.83 -65.58 6.86
N ASN A 1064 34.88 -64.89 7.50
CA ASN A 1064 34.92 -64.23 8.83
C ASN A 1064 36.25 -63.60 9.29
N ILE A 1065 36.22 -62.30 9.59
CA ILE A 1065 36.03 -61.72 10.94
C ILE A 1065 35.54 -60.28 10.74
#